data_AF-A0AAW1ASL1-F1
#
_entry.id   AF-A0AAW1ASL1-F1
#
_cell.length_a   1.000
_cell.length_b   1.000
_cell.length_c   1.000
_cell.angle_alpha   90.00
_cell.angle_beta   90.00
_cell.angle_gamma   90.00
#
_symmetry.space_group_name_H-M   'P 1'
#
loop_
_entity.id
_entity.type
_entity.pdbx_description
1 polymer ?
#
loop_
_entity_poly.entity_id
_entity_poly.type
_entity_poly.pdbx_seq_one_letter_code
_entity_poly.pdbx_strand_id
1 'polypeptide(L)'
;MRLPAAPAQEQPDASRAQPPAHWPHGSPAPPAPPRPPAAPPRLRSRGVAELARRREEPRSGPAVSPCAACRVDVAGPGAEMADDSRQNKLAAAKKKLKEYQQKNSPVSAVGAKKKRRSKETSQPEMPVNDGVQSPENIETLLKVLVSDFNGSNGVAIPTLDKWKAHNDGDLAAGVSLLPNSRNVPASVAPNPGNGQLSQICDTDHNTVLDENRSLSATESLRKLSEQLNGMVSQTTTYINGENVLPTADMKEMATRYQELAVALDSSNLTNKQLKAEIEEMKQQNQDIANELEKEKKGFEQRFAKEQATLREQLQVHIQTIGILVSEKSELQTALSHTQQAARQKEGEAEDLAARLQSSRQRVSEVEYTLSSLSVQQKQTEKHNKELAKERDNLKLEMYKQSKTNEELKQQTSELSEKLRNLLSENSAMKLDVEDLHKKLEMAELVIQQFSSQPGISDAAAQQLQAALEERANLESQIAQLSESLQKLQTERDQYVLRLKEEGSIWQQRVELLSEQVRNLTGEKELSETRIGELETNLSELLSSQSAVKPQETQPVPATPGPSPTELHLQEELARLEKEKEELLDRWQTQVRDNGQLSQLNQEQEERLQELEKALQRHSEEAVDKQQILENMQSDKATISRALTQNRELKEQLAELQNGFVKLTNENMEITSALQSEQHVKKQLAKKLEELQEKLLDFKEKMAQKTHEAQDLQDQRDQYLAHLQQYTAAYQQLTTEKEELHKQYLLQTQLMDRLQHEEVQGKVNAEMHFKELQKAKKSLESFSKENTALQAQVSQLMAELDERMLPRAQGDGVEAAEFVDSGTFLLSIPEDFESKEEMVAFLTSAVSRAEGDRDEMRRQLMEQKRQCRDLLQQMTALKKEQQLQLTSTGGSDGDSVPGEVHEALKSAMEKLQLRFTDLMREKAELRERMEELEHHCIQLSGETDTIGEYIALYQSQRAILKQRHREKEEYINRLAQDKEDMKMKLLELQELVMRLVSERNDWYTKYRMATQTRDDGAKADGAFESDASKVADLKEVSLADGPEPDAVASRSRPSHSDPESPQPAPHDPTAQQILQLLREIQSPQNRMGSPSESPCIPFFYRADENDEVKLLVL
;
A
#
# COMPACT_ATOMS: atom_id res chain seq x y z
N MET A 1 48.19 59.90 -8.50
CA MET A 1 46.88 60.35 -9.04
C MET A 1 46.60 59.65 -10.37
N ARG A 2 45.36 59.75 -10.89
CA ARG A 2 44.89 59.61 -12.30
C ARG A 2 45.89 59.00 -13.31
N LEU A 3 45.67 57.81 -13.92
CA LEU A 3 44.65 57.47 -14.94
C LEU A 3 44.60 58.43 -16.16
N PRO A 4 44.27 57.95 -17.38
CA PRO A 4 44.78 56.75 -18.10
C PRO A 4 45.00 57.01 -19.62
N ALA A 5 45.38 56.00 -20.43
CA ALA A 5 45.07 55.94 -21.87
C ALA A 5 45.21 54.54 -22.51
N ALA A 6 44.31 54.25 -23.46
CA ALA A 6 44.15 53.16 -24.48
C ALA A 6 45.39 52.36 -24.98
N PRO A 7 45.23 51.22 -25.71
CA PRO A 7 44.03 50.64 -26.37
C PRO A 7 43.56 49.29 -25.72
N ALA A 8 42.40 48.66 -26.01
CA ALA A 8 41.68 48.34 -27.26
C ALA A 8 42.44 47.30 -28.14
N GLN A 9 41.85 46.24 -28.70
CA GLN A 9 40.43 45.82 -28.78
C GLN A 9 40.30 44.32 -29.08
N GLU A 10 39.46 43.58 -28.35
CA GLU A 10 38.70 42.42 -28.89
C GLU A 10 37.47 42.12 -27.99
N GLN A 11 36.45 41.47 -28.54
CA GLN A 11 35.11 41.32 -27.91
C GLN A 11 34.87 39.90 -27.36
N PRO A 12 33.88 39.76 -26.47
CA PRO A 12 32.66 39.07 -26.89
C PRO A 12 31.42 39.92 -26.67
N ASP A 13 30.40 39.73 -27.51
CA ASP A 13 29.10 40.41 -27.38
C ASP A 13 27.93 39.42 -27.52
N ALA A 14 26.77 39.79 -26.99
CA ALA A 14 25.63 38.91 -26.80
C ALA A 14 24.57 39.04 -27.91
N SER A 15 23.60 38.13 -27.92
CA SER A 15 22.32 38.37 -28.61
C SER A 15 21.15 37.65 -27.95
N ARG A 16 20.02 38.35 -27.91
CA ARG A 16 18.74 37.95 -27.32
C ARG A 16 17.63 38.43 -28.26
N ALA A 17 16.66 37.57 -28.59
CA ALA A 17 15.51 37.93 -29.42
C ALA A 17 14.20 37.32 -28.86
N GLN A 18 13.05 37.83 -29.31
CA GLN A 18 11.71 37.55 -28.77
C GLN A 18 10.74 36.95 -29.83
N PRO A 19 9.60 36.36 -29.42
CA PRO A 19 8.61 35.74 -30.31
C PRO A 19 7.30 36.53 -30.54
N PRO A 20 6.52 36.17 -31.59
CA PRO A 20 5.04 36.22 -31.64
C PRO A 20 4.46 34.79 -31.88
N ALA A 21 3.35 34.29 -31.29
CA ALA A 21 1.92 34.71 -31.23
C ALA A 21 1.14 34.47 -32.57
N HIS A 22 -0.08 33.92 -32.65
CA HIS A 22 -1.24 33.80 -31.72
C HIS A 22 -2.13 32.52 -31.92
N TRP A 23 -2.82 32.06 -30.84
CA TRP A 23 -4.26 31.68 -30.61
C TRP A 23 -5.23 31.20 -31.74
N PRO A 24 -6.43 30.55 -31.48
CA PRO A 24 -7.15 30.33 -30.19
C PRO A 24 -7.81 28.92 -29.94
N HIS A 25 -8.55 28.78 -28.81
CA HIS A 25 -9.43 27.68 -28.34
C HIS A 25 -8.75 26.38 -27.82
N GLY A 26 -9.21 25.72 -26.73
CA GLY A 26 -10.26 26.05 -25.74
C GLY A 26 -10.22 25.09 -24.51
N SER A 27 -10.78 25.50 -23.36
CA SER A 27 -10.81 24.76 -22.07
C SER A 27 -12.12 23.96 -21.87
N PRO A 28 -12.32 23.14 -20.80
CA PRO A 28 -11.44 22.81 -19.66
C PRO A 28 -11.29 21.31 -19.33
N ALA A 29 -10.46 20.99 -18.32
CA ALA A 29 -10.44 19.68 -17.64
C ALA A 29 -11.54 19.57 -16.55
N PRO A 30 -12.01 18.35 -16.20
CA PRO A 30 -13.12 18.16 -15.25
C PRO A 30 -12.71 18.32 -13.77
N PRO A 31 -13.65 18.71 -12.88
CA PRO A 31 -13.40 18.82 -11.43
C PRO A 31 -13.42 17.46 -10.72
N ALA A 32 -12.67 17.35 -9.62
CA ALA A 32 -12.70 16.19 -8.74
C ALA A 32 -14.04 16.05 -7.98
N PRO A 33 -14.51 14.83 -7.67
CA PRO A 33 -15.80 14.59 -7.03
C PRO A 33 -15.82 15.06 -5.55
N PRO A 34 -16.95 15.59 -5.05
CA PRO A 34 -17.07 16.07 -3.68
C PRO A 34 -17.15 14.92 -2.65
N ARG A 35 -16.60 15.16 -1.46
CA ARG A 35 -16.84 14.30 -0.28
C ARG A 35 -18.31 14.42 0.18
N PRO A 36 -18.93 13.33 0.69
CA PRO A 36 -20.27 13.41 1.26
C PRO A 36 -20.28 14.24 2.56
N PRO A 37 -21.39 14.94 2.88
CA PRO A 37 -21.49 15.78 4.06
C PRO A 37 -21.60 14.96 5.36
N ALA A 38 -21.07 15.50 6.46
CA ALA A 38 -21.23 14.94 7.78
C ALA A 38 -22.66 15.16 8.33
N ALA A 39 -23.22 14.15 8.98
CA ALA A 39 -24.54 14.24 9.62
C ALA A 39 -24.46 15.01 10.97
N PRO A 40 -25.52 15.73 11.37
CA PRO A 40 -25.52 16.56 12.57
C PRO A 40 -25.60 15.72 13.88
N PRO A 41 -25.08 16.24 15.01
CA PRO A 41 -25.10 15.52 16.28
C PRO A 41 -26.51 15.41 16.86
N ARG A 42 -26.96 14.18 17.14
CA ARG A 42 -28.18 13.95 17.94
C ARG A 42 -27.87 14.09 19.44
N LEU A 43 -28.57 15.03 20.07
CA LEU A 43 -28.70 15.11 21.54
C LEU A 43 -29.16 13.77 22.12
N ARG A 44 -28.58 13.36 23.25
CA ARG A 44 -29.21 12.41 24.18
C ARG A 44 -29.23 13.00 25.59
N SER A 45 -30.37 12.82 26.24
CA SER A 45 -30.75 13.43 27.53
C SER A 45 -30.41 12.55 28.74
N ARG A 46 -30.53 13.14 29.93
CA ARG A 46 -30.35 12.46 31.23
C ARG A 46 -31.49 11.47 31.55
N GLY A 47 -31.13 10.43 32.30
CA GLY A 47 -31.98 9.51 33.08
C GLY A 47 -31.05 8.42 33.66
N VAL A 48 -30.74 8.27 34.96
CA VAL A 48 -31.49 8.31 36.25
C VAL A 48 -32.17 6.95 36.56
N ALA A 49 -32.10 6.54 37.84
CA ALA A 49 -32.31 5.20 38.42
C ALA A 49 -31.18 4.18 38.13
N GLU A 50 -30.51 3.47 39.06
CA GLU A 50 -30.55 3.25 40.53
C GLU A 50 -31.03 1.86 41.02
N LEU A 51 -30.25 1.28 41.95
CA LEU A 51 -30.51 0.15 42.88
C LEU A 51 -30.96 -1.24 42.35
N ALA A 52 -30.11 -2.25 42.60
CA ALA A 52 -30.49 -3.48 43.32
C ALA A 52 -29.26 -4.21 43.92
N ARG A 53 -29.45 -4.98 45.01
CA ARG A 53 -28.41 -5.76 45.71
C ARG A 53 -28.71 -7.27 45.70
N ARG A 54 -27.67 -8.10 45.57
CA ARG A 54 -27.36 -9.37 46.30
C ARG A 54 -26.16 -9.99 45.55
N ARG A 55 -24.98 -10.29 46.11
CA ARG A 55 -24.54 -10.70 47.47
C ARG A 55 -24.95 -12.13 47.86
N GLU A 56 -24.05 -13.07 47.59
CA GLU A 56 -23.80 -14.20 48.49
C GLU A 56 -22.31 -14.57 48.50
N GLU A 57 -21.76 -14.63 49.71
CA GLU A 57 -20.45 -15.18 50.12
C GLU A 57 -20.70 -16.63 50.62
N PRO A 58 -19.71 -17.52 50.91
CA PRO A 58 -18.37 -17.23 51.45
C PRO A 58 -17.26 -18.15 50.81
N ARG A 59 -16.05 -18.42 51.36
CA ARG A 59 -15.44 -18.21 52.69
C ARG A 59 -13.90 -18.27 52.66
N SER A 60 -13.26 -17.58 53.61
CA SER A 60 -11.94 -17.85 54.24
C SER A 60 -10.69 -18.12 53.39
N GLY A 61 -9.67 -17.26 53.53
CA GLY A 61 -8.25 -17.59 53.37
C GLY A 61 -7.66 -18.27 54.64
N PRO A 62 -6.39 -18.01 55.08
CA PRO A 62 -5.57 -16.82 54.81
C PRO A 62 -4.17 -17.11 54.23
N ALA A 63 -3.36 -16.05 54.10
CA ALA A 63 -2.03 -16.03 53.47
C ALA A 63 -0.87 -16.51 54.37
N VAL A 64 0.24 -16.91 53.72
CA VAL A 64 1.63 -16.76 54.22
C VAL A 64 2.53 -16.36 53.04
N SER A 65 3.46 -15.42 53.28
CA SER A 65 4.61 -15.04 52.44
C SER A 65 5.89 -15.35 53.26
N PRO A 66 7.12 -15.51 52.71
CA PRO A 66 7.70 -14.62 51.70
C PRO A 66 8.74 -15.22 50.70
N CYS A 67 9.34 -14.29 49.95
CA CYS A 67 10.55 -14.29 49.11
C CYS A 67 11.71 -15.28 49.43
N ALA A 68 12.47 -15.68 48.38
CA ALA A 68 13.87 -15.22 48.12
C ALA A 68 14.85 -16.25 47.48
N ALA A 69 15.68 -15.74 46.55
CA ALA A 69 17.09 -16.07 46.28
C ALA A 69 17.57 -17.50 45.87
N CYS A 70 17.94 -17.59 44.59
CA CYS A 70 19.03 -18.32 43.93
C CYS A 70 20.08 -19.12 44.77
N ARG A 71 20.41 -20.36 44.33
CA ARG A 71 21.75 -20.74 43.77
C ARG A 71 21.89 -22.23 43.33
N VAL A 72 22.54 -22.43 42.18
CA VAL A 72 23.56 -23.47 41.82
C VAL A 72 23.23 -24.97 41.98
N ASP A 73 22.91 -25.59 40.83
CA ASP A 73 23.49 -26.79 40.18
C ASP A 73 23.65 -28.21 40.82
N VAL A 74 23.68 -29.19 39.90
CA VAL A 74 24.26 -30.57 39.95
C VAL A 74 23.32 -31.80 40.15
N ALA A 75 22.97 -32.41 39.00
CA ALA A 75 22.91 -33.86 38.69
C ALA A 75 21.95 -34.88 39.39
N GLY A 76 20.68 -34.96 38.91
CA GLY A 76 19.89 -36.19 38.60
C GLY A 76 19.75 -37.38 39.59
N PRO A 77 19.23 -38.55 39.15
CA PRO A 77 18.23 -38.79 38.09
C PRO A 77 17.03 -39.69 38.54
N GLY A 78 15.97 -39.77 37.72
CA GLY A 78 15.06 -40.93 37.68
C GLY A 78 13.59 -40.73 38.14
N ALA A 79 12.63 -40.98 37.23
CA ALA A 79 11.19 -41.13 37.52
C ALA A 79 10.43 -41.78 36.34
N GLU A 80 10.82 -43.00 35.94
CA GLU A 80 10.46 -43.64 34.65
C GLU A 80 9.01 -44.19 34.56
N MET A 81 8.07 -43.69 35.38
CA MET A 81 6.75 -44.30 35.65
C MET A 81 5.55 -43.49 35.10
N ALA A 82 5.74 -42.70 34.04
CA ALA A 82 4.68 -41.88 33.45
C ALA A 82 4.32 -42.23 31.98
N ASP A 83 5.30 -42.63 31.17
CA ASP A 83 5.10 -42.70 29.72
C ASP A 83 4.30 -43.92 29.22
N ASP A 84 4.29 -45.06 29.92
CA ASP A 84 3.45 -46.21 29.51
C ASP A 84 1.95 -45.86 29.43
N SER A 85 1.47 -45.00 30.32
CA SER A 85 0.08 -44.50 30.28
C SER A 85 -0.18 -43.62 29.05
N ARG A 86 0.85 -42.91 28.56
CA ARG A 86 0.80 -42.03 27.39
C ARG A 86 0.96 -42.82 26.09
N GLN A 87 1.89 -43.77 26.05
CA GLN A 87 2.20 -44.68 24.95
C GLN A 87 0.97 -45.53 24.59
N ASN A 88 0.31 -46.12 25.58
CA ASN A 88 -0.92 -46.90 25.38
C ASN A 88 -2.10 -46.06 24.88
N LYS A 89 -2.28 -44.82 25.38
CA LYS A 89 -3.29 -43.88 24.87
C LYS A 89 -3.02 -43.49 23.41
N LEU A 90 -1.75 -43.27 23.05
CA LEU A 90 -1.32 -43.02 21.67
C LEU A 90 -1.55 -44.23 20.75
N ALA A 91 -1.32 -45.46 21.23
CA ALA A 91 -1.60 -46.68 20.47
C ALA A 91 -3.12 -46.85 20.22
N ALA A 92 -3.95 -46.64 21.24
CA ALA A 92 -5.42 -46.68 21.11
C ALA A 92 -5.96 -45.61 20.15
N ALA A 93 -5.42 -44.38 20.20
CA ALA A 93 -5.78 -43.31 19.27
C ALA A 93 -5.37 -43.66 17.82
N LYS A 94 -4.15 -44.16 17.61
CA LYS A 94 -3.67 -44.62 16.29
C LYS A 94 -4.51 -45.77 15.73
N LYS A 95 -4.97 -46.71 16.58
CA LYS A 95 -5.88 -47.79 16.15
C LYS A 95 -7.23 -47.24 15.67
N LYS A 96 -7.88 -46.37 16.46
CA LYS A 96 -9.15 -45.74 16.07
C LYS A 96 -9.02 -44.90 14.80
N LEU A 97 -7.91 -44.17 14.62
CA LEU A 97 -7.65 -43.42 13.39
C LEU A 97 -7.52 -44.34 12.16
N LYS A 98 -6.87 -45.51 12.31
CA LYS A 98 -6.72 -46.50 11.24
C LYS A 98 -8.04 -47.19 10.89
N GLU A 99 -8.87 -47.49 11.89
CA GLU A 99 -10.24 -48.00 11.70
C GLU A 99 -11.16 -46.97 11.01
N TYR A 100 -10.99 -45.67 11.30
CA TYR A 100 -11.71 -44.59 10.63
C TYR A 100 -11.28 -44.44 9.17
N GLN A 101 -9.97 -44.48 8.89
CA GLN A 101 -9.40 -44.41 7.54
C GLN A 101 -9.75 -45.63 6.67
N GLN A 102 -9.95 -46.82 7.25
CA GLN A 102 -10.40 -48.00 6.51
C GLN A 102 -11.89 -47.98 6.14
N LYS A 103 -12.72 -47.11 6.72
CA LYS A 103 -14.17 -47.05 6.42
C LYS A 103 -14.55 -46.06 5.32
N ASN A 104 -13.68 -45.10 4.99
CA ASN A 104 -13.96 -44.03 4.02
C ASN A 104 -13.02 -44.09 2.80
N SER A 105 -13.09 -45.18 2.01
CA SER A 105 -12.50 -45.21 0.66
C SER A 105 -13.23 -46.23 -0.25
N PRO A 106 -13.77 -45.82 -1.42
CA PRO A 106 -14.48 -46.70 -2.33
C PRO A 106 -13.53 -47.55 -3.20
N VAL A 107 -13.99 -48.74 -3.63
CA VAL A 107 -13.15 -49.73 -4.31
C VAL A 107 -13.52 -49.89 -5.80
N SER A 108 -12.59 -49.47 -6.66
CA SER A 108 -12.25 -50.01 -7.98
C SER A 108 -13.28 -50.06 -9.14
N ALA A 109 -12.81 -49.60 -10.30
CA ALA A 109 -13.07 -50.22 -11.61
C ALA A 109 -11.76 -50.28 -12.41
N VAL A 110 -11.68 -51.15 -13.43
CA VAL A 110 -10.42 -51.47 -14.18
C VAL A 110 -10.63 -51.28 -15.69
N GLY A 111 -9.67 -50.70 -16.42
CA GLY A 111 -9.79 -50.64 -17.89
C GLY A 111 -8.64 -50.04 -18.72
N ALA A 112 -7.99 -50.90 -19.53
CA ALA A 112 -7.38 -50.61 -20.84
C ALA A 112 -6.08 -49.77 -20.97
N LYS A 113 -5.51 -49.74 -22.20
CA LYS A 113 -4.14 -49.32 -22.55
C LYS A 113 -4.07 -48.53 -23.87
N LYS A 114 -3.26 -47.46 -23.93
CA LYS A 114 -2.56 -46.84 -25.10
C LYS A 114 -1.62 -45.75 -24.52
N LYS A 115 -0.35 -45.48 -24.88
CA LYS A 115 0.64 -45.82 -25.94
C LYS A 115 1.00 -44.59 -26.80
N ARG A 116 2.28 -44.17 -26.73
CA ARG A 116 2.94 -43.01 -27.41
C ARG A 116 2.53 -41.63 -26.85
N ARG A 117 3.37 -40.57 -26.92
CA ARG A 117 4.79 -40.44 -27.38
C ARG A 117 5.52 -39.39 -26.53
N SER A 118 6.85 -39.40 -26.55
CA SER A 118 7.73 -38.42 -25.92
C SER A 118 7.91 -37.13 -26.73
N LYS A 119 8.17 -36.01 -26.03
CA LYS A 119 9.35 -35.17 -26.31
C LYS A 119 9.80 -34.45 -25.04
N GLU A 120 11.09 -34.14 -24.97
CA GLU A 120 11.85 -33.70 -23.80
C GLU A 120 12.85 -32.63 -24.28
N THR A 121 12.89 -31.48 -23.60
CA THR A 121 13.85 -30.34 -23.71
C THR A 121 13.41 -29.27 -22.70
N SER A 122 14.24 -28.56 -21.92
CA SER A 122 15.63 -28.74 -21.48
C SER A 122 15.84 -27.86 -20.22
N GLN A 123 16.85 -28.12 -19.39
CA GLN A 123 17.27 -27.16 -18.34
C GLN A 123 18.08 -25.98 -18.94
N PRO A 124 18.47 -24.97 -18.13
CA PRO A 124 19.73 -25.11 -17.41
C PRO A 124 19.72 -24.76 -15.91
N GLU A 125 20.24 -25.70 -15.14
CA GLU A 125 21.08 -25.64 -13.93
C GLU A 125 21.35 -24.29 -13.19
N MET A 126 21.10 -24.33 -11.86
CA MET A 126 22.04 -23.93 -10.78
C MET A 126 22.35 -22.43 -10.54
N PRO A 127 22.91 -22.02 -9.37
CA PRO A 127 23.43 -22.83 -8.25
C PRO A 127 22.77 -22.64 -6.87
N VAL A 128 23.16 -23.53 -5.95
CA VAL A 128 22.91 -23.47 -4.51
C VAL A 128 23.83 -22.44 -3.84
N ASN A 129 23.35 -21.76 -2.80
CA ASN A 129 24.22 -21.30 -1.71
C ASN A 129 23.46 -21.38 -0.37
N ASP A 130 24.09 -21.94 0.66
CA ASP A 130 23.55 -21.98 2.02
C ASP A 130 23.86 -20.67 2.76
N GLY A 131 22.92 -20.17 3.57
CA GLY A 131 23.04 -18.87 4.22
C GLY A 131 22.04 -18.67 5.36
N VAL A 132 22.25 -19.37 6.48
CA VAL A 132 21.42 -19.21 7.67
C VAL A 132 21.77 -17.91 8.41
N GLN A 133 20.81 -17.00 8.52
CA GLN A 133 20.72 -16.07 9.66
C GLN A 133 19.26 -15.66 9.94
N SER A 134 19.03 -15.07 11.12
CA SER A 134 17.72 -14.93 11.78
C SER A 134 17.47 -13.46 12.19
N PRO A 135 16.30 -13.06 12.77
CA PRO A 135 15.57 -11.95 12.19
C PRO A 135 15.38 -10.76 13.14
N GLU A 136 16.16 -9.69 12.93
CA GLU A 136 16.02 -8.42 13.66
C GLU A 136 15.90 -7.24 12.69
N ASN A 137 14.66 -6.86 12.35
CA ASN A 137 14.31 -5.54 11.80
C ASN A 137 12.79 -5.28 11.85
N ILE A 138 12.25 -5.02 13.05
CA ILE A 138 10.90 -4.44 13.22
C ILE A 138 10.95 -3.33 14.27
N GLU A 139 11.58 -2.20 13.92
CA GLU A 139 11.52 -0.96 14.70
C GLU A 139 11.48 0.32 13.82
N THR A 140 11.73 0.20 12.51
CA THR A 140 11.77 1.30 11.53
C THR A 140 10.41 1.74 10.98
N LEU A 141 9.30 1.04 11.29
CA LEU A 141 7.96 1.34 10.75
C LEU A 141 7.00 2.09 11.70
N LEU A 142 7.51 2.67 12.79
CA LEU A 142 6.75 3.59 13.67
C LEU A 142 7.37 5.01 13.77
N LYS A 143 8.02 5.47 12.69
CA LYS A 143 8.64 6.82 12.64
C LYS A 143 8.29 7.67 11.41
N VAL A 144 7.42 7.18 10.52
CA VAL A 144 7.13 7.77 9.20
C VAL A 144 5.81 8.58 9.16
N LEU A 145 5.04 8.64 10.26
CA LEU A 145 3.72 9.30 10.32
C LEU A 145 3.62 10.46 11.34
N VAL A 146 4.70 11.23 11.52
CA VAL A 146 4.71 12.45 12.35
C VAL A 146 5.33 13.66 11.65
N SER A 147 6.19 13.46 10.65
CA SER A 147 7.05 14.51 10.07
C SER A 147 6.55 15.04 8.72
N ASP A 148 5.34 15.60 8.67
CA ASP A 148 4.91 16.38 7.48
C ASP A 148 3.81 17.43 7.76
N PHE A 149 4.05 18.33 8.73
CA PHE A 149 3.30 19.59 8.84
C PHE A 149 4.06 20.67 9.65
N ASN A 150 4.89 21.47 8.97
CA ASN A 150 5.01 22.94 9.17
C ASN A 150 6.11 23.53 8.27
N GLY A 151 5.72 24.42 7.34
CA GLY A 151 6.59 24.89 6.26
C GLY A 151 6.22 26.27 5.69
N SER A 152 5.96 27.24 6.57
CA SER A 152 6.15 28.70 6.38
C SER A 152 5.78 29.39 5.05
N ASN A 153 4.81 30.31 5.14
CA ASN A 153 4.82 31.60 4.41
C ASN A 153 4.15 32.67 5.30
N GLY A 154 4.65 33.92 5.34
CA GLY A 154 4.11 34.92 6.27
C GLY A 154 4.57 36.37 6.05
N VAL A 155 3.79 37.32 6.59
CA VAL A 155 3.99 38.79 6.54
C VAL A 155 3.27 39.45 7.74
N ALA A 156 3.71 40.53 8.42
CA ALA A 156 5.06 40.95 8.86
C ALA A 156 4.96 42.22 9.74
N ILE A 157 5.59 42.23 10.94
CA ILE A 157 6.34 43.37 11.55
C ILE A 157 5.53 44.62 12.02
N PRO A 158 5.98 45.47 12.99
CA PRO A 158 6.86 45.34 14.18
C PRO A 158 6.03 45.46 15.51
N THR A 159 6.49 45.60 16.77
CA THR A 159 7.66 46.14 17.53
C THR A 159 7.66 45.50 18.96
N LEU A 160 8.63 45.59 19.90
CA LEU A 160 10.07 45.93 19.94
C LEU A 160 10.61 45.68 21.40
N ASP A 161 11.81 45.08 21.54
CA ASP A 161 12.73 45.12 22.72
C ASP A 161 12.31 44.54 24.11
N LYS A 162 13.20 44.06 25.01
CA LYS A 162 14.62 43.56 24.95
C LYS A 162 14.98 42.90 26.32
N TRP A 163 16.17 42.26 26.39
CA TRP A 163 16.86 41.73 27.61
C TRP A 163 16.27 40.44 28.21
N LYS A 164 17.05 39.44 28.68
CA LYS A 164 18.48 39.36 29.06
C LYS A 164 19.18 38.08 28.51
N ALA A 165 20.51 38.05 28.58
CA ALA A 165 21.41 36.94 28.20
C ALA A 165 21.31 35.74 29.19
N HIS A 166 21.72 34.48 28.92
CA HIS A 166 23.04 33.96 28.47
C HIS A 166 24.20 34.43 29.40
N ASN A 167 25.08 33.59 29.97
CA ASN A 167 25.30 32.14 29.91
C ASN A 167 25.75 31.58 31.28
N ASP A 168 25.81 30.25 31.36
CA ASP A 168 26.71 29.35 32.12
C ASP A 168 27.54 29.88 33.31
N GLY A 169 27.62 29.05 34.36
CA GLY A 169 28.54 29.24 35.48
C GLY A 169 28.84 27.92 36.19
N ASP A 170 29.90 27.24 35.76
CA ASP A 170 30.45 26.05 36.42
C ASP A 170 31.78 26.40 37.12
N LEU A 171 32.23 25.54 38.05
CA LEU A 171 33.55 25.54 38.70
C LEU A 171 33.98 26.79 39.51
N ALA A 172 33.47 26.84 40.74
CA ALA A 172 34.22 26.90 42.01
C ALA A 172 35.52 27.75 42.19
N ALA A 173 35.56 28.38 43.39
CA ALA A 173 36.75 28.73 44.19
C ALA A 173 37.63 29.93 43.78
N GLY A 174 37.34 31.09 44.40
CA GLY A 174 38.24 32.24 44.54
C GLY A 174 37.72 33.17 45.64
N VAL A 175 38.52 33.45 46.68
CA VAL A 175 38.09 34.13 47.93
C VAL A 175 38.91 35.41 48.16
N SER A 176 38.33 36.37 48.91
CA SER A 176 38.99 37.57 49.50
C SER A 176 39.26 38.77 48.54
N LEU A 177 39.09 40.07 48.90
CA LEU A 177 38.70 40.77 50.15
C LEU A 177 38.05 42.17 49.87
N LEU A 178 37.03 42.54 50.66
CA LEU A 178 36.75 43.90 51.22
C LEU A 178 36.42 45.10 50.24
N PRO A 179 36.02 46.30 50.73
CA PRO A 179 34.72 46.54 51.41
C PRO A 179 34.00 47.88 51.06
N ASN A 180 32.81 48.09 51.67
CA ASN A 180 32.39 49.31 52.42
C ASN A 180 31.09 50.08 52.00
N SER A 181 30.21 50.26 52.99
CA SER A 181 29.27 51.38 53.27
C SER A 181 28.38 52.08 52.21
N ARG A 182 27.06 51.89 52.42
CA ARG A 182 26.00 52.90 52.66
C ARG A 182 25.41 53.82 51.55
N ASN A 183 24.07 53.81 51.58
CA ASN A 183 23.08 54.92 51.46
C ASN A 183 22.45 55.29 50.11
N VAL A 184 21.13 55.56 50.20
CA VAL A 184 20.17 56.05 49.18
C VAL A 184 20.15 57.60 49.18
N PRO A 185 19.78 58.28 48.07
CA PRO A 185 18.39 58.76 47.85
C PRO A 185 18.02 58.81 46.33
N ALA A 186 16.93 59.44 45.81
CA ALA A 186 15.48 59.41 46.10
C ALA A 186 14.71 60.23 45.01
N SER A 187 13.47 59.84 44.65
CA SER A 187 12.47 60.63 43.86
C SER A 187 12.84 60.93 42.38
N VAL A 188 11.96 61.35 41.43
CA VAL A 188 10.68 62.13 41.46
C VAL A 188 9.61 61.56 40.47
N ALA A 189 8.33 61.99 40.60
CA ALA A 189 7.12 61.58 39.82
C ALA A 189 6.92 62.44 38.50
N PRO A 190 5.73 62.85 37.94
CA PRO A 190 4.33 62.93 38.47
C PRO A 190 3.10 62.75 37.51
N ASN A 191 1.87 62.64 38.09
CA ASN A 191 0.54 63.14 37.62
C ASN A 191 -0.07 62.70 36.24
N PRO A 192 -1.32 63.10 35.85
CA PRO A 192 -2.36 63.93 36.50
C PRO A 192 -3.80 63.34 36.55
N GLY A 193 -4.77 64.10 37.11
CA GLY A 193 -6.20 64.05 36.69
C GLY A 193 -7.26 63.85 37.79
N ASN A 194 -8.33 64.65 37.80
CA ASN A 194 -9.46 64.59 38.76
C ASN A 194 -10.73 65.22 38.14
N GLY A 195 -11.96 64.77 38.46
CA GLY A 195 -13.18 65.47 37.97
C GLY A 195 -14.57 64.77 37.95
N GLN A 196 -15.17 64.53 39.13
CA GLN A 196 -16.54 64.99 39.51
C GLN A 196 -17.85 64.50 38.81
N LEU A 197 -18.97 64.52 39.58
CA LEU A 197 -20.42 64.35 39.21
C LEU A 197 -20.91 62.93 38.80
N SER A 198 -22.13 62.45 39.17
CA SER A 198 -23.13 62.89 40.18
C SER A 198 -24.26 61.85 40.40
N GLN A 199 -25.03 61.98 41.52
CA GLN A 199 -26.42 61.49 41.71
C GLN A 199 -26.66 59.94 41.68
N ILE A 200 -27.72 59.30 42.24
CA ILE A 200 -28.84 59.64 43.16
C ILE A 200 -29.39 58.28 43.71
N CYS A 201 -29.95 58.10 44.91
CA CYS A 201 -30.07 58.92 46.14
C CYS A 201 -29.66 58.00 47.35
N ASP A 202 -30.23 57.88 48.56
CA ASP A 202 -31.39 58.41 49.32
C ASP A 202 -30.95 58.61 50.80
N THR A 203 -31.34 59.68 51.50
CA THR A 203 -32.57 59.92 52.32
C THR A 203 -32.89 58.85 53.40
N ASP A 204 -33.13 59.17 54.69
CA ASP A 204 -32.86 60.35 55.55
C ASP A 204 -33.13 59.91 57.05
N HIS A 205 -33.09 60.67 58.16
CA HIS A 205 -33.00 62.12 58.45
C HIS A 205 -32.44 62.37 59.89
N ASN A 206 -32.45 63.63 60.35
CA ASN A 206 -32.35 64.12 61.75
C ASN A 206 -30.98 64.03 62.44
N THR A 207 -30.28 65.10 62.83
CA THR A 207 -30.61 66.54 63.00
C THR A 207 -31.70 66.93 64.01
N VAL A 208 -31.25 67.59 65.09
CA VAL A 208 -31.84 68.71 65.85
C VAL A 208 -33.36 68.70 66.16
N LEU A 209 -33.67 68.31 67.39
CA LEU A 209 -34.55 69.00 68.39
C LEU A 209 -33.98 68.56 69.76
N ASP A 210 -33.68 69.37 70.77
CA ASP A 210 -34.23 70.64 71.30
C ASP A 210 -35.67 70.54 71.85
N GLU A 211 -35.95 71.38 72.84
CA GLU A 211 -37.20 71.51 73.61
C GLU A 211 -37.79 70.22 74.21
N ASN A 212 -37.31 69.85 75.40
CA ASN A 212 -38.26 69.56 76.49
C ASN A 212 -37.87 70.18 77.84
N ARG A 213 -38.05 71.50 77.88
CA ARG A 213 -38.58 72.30 79.00
C ARG A 213 -38.47 71.74 80.43
N SER A 214 -37.50 72.29 81.15
CA SER A 214 -37.75 73.15 82.32
C SER A 214 -39.05 72.92 83.16
N LEU A 215 -38.97 72.06 84.17
CA LEU A 215 -39.56 72.24 85.50
C LEU A 215 -38.52 71.64 86.47
N SER A 216 -37.70 72.40 87.21
CA SER A 216 -38.09 73.29 88.31
C SER A 216 -37.14 74.51 88.46
N ALA A 217 -36.26 74.79 87.48
CA ALA A 217 -35.28 75.90 87.56
C ALA A 217 -35.90 77.31 87.61
N THR A 218 -37.11 77.49 87.06
CA THR A 218 -37.93 78.70 87.23
C THR A 218 -38.81 78.66 88.48
N GLU A 219 -39.00 77.49 89.08
CA GLU A 219 -39.78 77.32 90.31
C GLU A 219 -38.94 77.60 91.56
N SER A 220 -37.64 77.27 91.56
CA SER A 220 -36.71 77.72 92.61
C SER A 220 -36.57 79.24 92.64
N LEU A 221 -36.48 79.89 91.47
CA LEU A 221 -36.48 81.35 91.34
C LEU A 221 -37.85 81.98 91.67
N ARG A 222 -38.97 81.37 91.26
CA ARG A 222 -40.31 81.81 91.68
C ARG A 222 -40.50 81.66 93.19
N LYS A 223 -40.12 80.54 93.81
CA LYS A 223 -40.19 80.32 95.26
C LYS A 223 -39.32 81.30 96.03
N LEU A 224 -38.10 81.61 95.57
CA LEU A 224 -37.27 82.67 96.17
C LEU A 224 -37.93 84.06 96.02
N SER A 225 -38.53 84.37 94.87
CA SER A 225 -39.25 85.63 94.64
C SER A 225 -40.53 85.75 95.47
N GLU A 226 -41.27 84.65 95.66
CA GLU A 226 -42.50 84.58 96.45
C GLU A 226 -42.18 84.59 97.96
N GLN A 227 -41.07 83.99 98.38
CA GLN A 227 -40.54 84.12 99.75
C GLN A 227 -40.07 85.54 100.05
N LEU A 228 -39.37 86.23 99.13
CA LEU A 228 -39.00 87.64 99.32
C LEU A 228 -40.24 88.54 99.38
N ASN A 229 -41.20 88.42 98.45
CA ASN A 229 -42.44 89.21 98.52
C ASN A 229 -43.28 88.86 99.76
N GLY A 230 -43.30 87.60 100.18
CA GLY A 230 -43.99 87.16 101.40
C GLY A 230 -43.42 87.80 102.67
N MET A 231 -42.09 87.83 102.81
CA MET A 231 -41.42 88.48 103.95
C MET A 231 -41.57 90.01 103.95
N VAL A 232 -41.74 90.65 102.79
CA VAL A 232 -41.94 92.11 102.69
C VAL A 232 -43.41 92.51 102.93
N SER A 233 -44.36 91.58 102.77
CA SER A 233 -45.81 91.88 102.81
C SER A 233 -46.50 91.62 104.15
N GLN A 234 -45.80 91.12 105.17
CA GLN A 234 -46.41 90.77 106.46
C GLN A 234 -45.73 91.42 107.67
N THR A 235 -46.45 92.37 108.27
CA THR A 235 -46.34 92.79 109.69
C THR A 235 -45.20 93.75 110.06
N THR A 236 -45.12 94.89 109.37
CA THR A 236 -44.89 96.17 110.05
C THR A 236 -46.11 96.51 110.93
N THR A 237 -45.91 97.23 112.05
CA THR A 237 -46.88 97.50 113.15
C THR A 237 -47.23 96.25 113.98
N TYR A 238 -47.37 96.31 115.30
CA TYR A 238 -47.37 97.43 116.27
C TYR A 238 -45.95 97.62 116.89
N ILE A 239 -45.59 98.68 117.63
CA ILE A 239 -46.35 99.48 118.61
C ILE A 239 -46.05 100.98 118.46
N ASN A 240 -47.11 101.80 118.46
CA ASN A 240 -47.12 103.11 119.10
C ASN A 240 -48.55 103.45 119.54
N GLY A 241 -48.74 104.00 120.74
CA GLY A 241 -50.05 104.20 121.37
C GLY A 241 -50.00 103.97 122.88
N GLU A 242 -50.24 105.02 123.66
CA GLU A 242 -50.06 105.04 125.12
C GLU A 242 -51.28 104.53 125.92
N ASN A 243 -51.08 104.48 127.25
CA ASN A 243 -52.09 104.61 128.31
C ASN A 243 -52.99 103.40 128.61
N VAL A 244 -52.53 102.58 129.56
CA VAL A 244 -53.42 102.00 130.58
C VAL A 244 -52.84 102.24 131.98
N LEU A 245 -53.57 103.00 132.79
CA LEU A 245 -53.88 102.60 134.16
C LEU A 245 -55.40 102.44 134.22
N PRO A 246 -55.97 101.39 134.87
CA PRO A 246 -55.30 100.44 135.76
C PRO A 246 -55.40 98.94 135.37
N THR A 247 -54.33 98.19 135.67
CA THR A 247 -54.31 96.78 136.11
C THR A 247 -55.22 95.71 135.45
N ALA A 248 -54.68 94.97 134.48
CA ALA A 248 -54.98 93.56 134.22
C ALA A 248 -53.82 92.92 133.45
N ASP A 249 -53.00 92.07 134.08
CA ASP A 249 -51.64 91.74 133.60
C ASP A 249 -51.31 90.23 133.57
N MET A 250 -50.21 89.88 132.90
CA MET A 250 -49.50 88.60 132.86
C MET A 250 -50.20 87.39 132.20
N LYS A 251 -51.49 87.13 132.43
CA LYS A 251 -52.09 85.81 132.11
C LYS A 251 -52.19 85.46 130.62
N GLU A 252 -52.58 86.41 129.77
CA GLU A 252 -52.83 86.16 128.34
C GLU A 252 -51.53 86.06 127.51
N MET A 253 -50.44 86.68 127.97
CA MET A 253 -49.12 86.47 127.40
C MET A 253 -48.60 85.06 127.72
N ALA A 254 -48.84 84.56 128.94
CA ALA A 254 -48.43 83.20 129.32
C ALA A 254 -49.11 82.12 128.46
N THR A 255 -50.39 82.26 128.11
CA THR A 255 -51.07 81.33 127.19
C THR A 255 -50.51 81.42 125.78
N ARG A 256 -50.27 82.63 125.24
CA ARG A 256 -49.64 82.77 123.90
C ARG A 256 -48.22 82.21 123.84
N TYR A 257 -47.41 82.37 124.89
CA TYR A 257 -46.08 81.74 124.95
C TYR A 257 -46.16 80.22 125.05
N GLN A 258 -47.15 79.67 125.77
CA GLN A 258 -47.38 78.23 125.85
C GLN A 258 -47.87 77.65 124.51
N GLU A 259 -48.74 78.37 123.80
CA GLU A 259 -49.21 78.04 122.45
C GLU A 259 -48.07 78.12 121.43
N LEU A 260 -47.22 79.15 121.48
CA LEU A 260 -46.01 79.21 120.65
C LEU A 260 -45.04 78.07 120.97
N ALA A 261 -44.88 77.69 122.24
CA ALA A 261 -44.03 76.56 122.62
C ALA A 261 -44.56 75.23 122.06
N VAL A 262 -45.86 74.96 122.18
CA VAL A 262 -46.49 73.75 121.61
C VAL A 262 -46.46 73.77 120.08
N ALA A 263 -46.68 74.92 119.45
CA ALA A 263 -46.53 75.08 118.00
C ALA A 263 -45.07 74.83 117.56
N LEU A 264 -44.10 75.38 118.28
CA LEU A 264 -42.67 75.17 118.04
C LEU A 264 -42.26 73.71 118.26
N ASP A 265 -42.76 73.04 119.29
CA ASP A 265 -42.49 71.62 119.54
C ASP A 265 -43.16 70.70 118.50
N SER A 266 -44.37 71.04 118.04
CA SER A 266 -45.02 70.34 116.93
C SER A 266 -44.25 70.54 115.61
N SER A 267 -43.74 71.75 115.36
CA SER A 267 -42.87 72.08 114.23
C SER A 267 -41.52 71.38 114.34
N ASN A 268 -40.95 71.27 115.55
CA ASN A 268 -39.73 70.50 115.80
C ASN A 268 -39.97 69.00 115.59
N LEU A 269 -41.16 68.48 115.90
CA LEU A 269 -41.52 67.08 115.66
C LEU A 269 -41.72 66.80 114.17
N THR A 270 -42.45 67.63 113.43
CA THR A 270 -42.59 67.46 111.98
C THR A 270 -41.28 67.69 111.24
N ASN A 271 -40.43 68.63 111.67
CA ASN A 271 -39.06 68.78 111.15
C ASN A 271 -38.17 67.56 111.48
N LYS A 272 -38.38 66.85 112.59
CA LYS A 272 -37.69 65.58 112.87
C LYS A 272 -38.21 64.45 111.99
N GLN A 273 -39.52 64.37 111.77
CA GLN A 273 -40.15 63.40 110.87
C GLN A 273 -39.69 63.60 109.42
N LEU A 274 -39.81 64.82 108.88
CA LEU A 274 -39.35 65.15 107.53
C LEU A 274 -37.84 64.96 107.36
N LYS A 275 -37.02 65.18 108.40
CA LYS A 275 -35.59 64.84 108.35
C LYS A 275 -35.35 63.34 108.33
N ALA A 276 -36.07 62.56 109.13
CA ALA A 276 -35.98 61.09 109.09
C ALA A 276 -36.42 60.55 107.73
N GLU A 277 -37.52 61.06 107.17
CA GLU A 277 -38.02 60.72 105.83
C GLU A 277 -37.05 61.15 104.71
N ILE A 278 -36.38 62.31 104.84
CA ILE A 278 -35.32 62.73 103.91
C ILE A 278 -34.09 61.82 104.00
N GLU A 279 -33.63 61.44 105.20
CA GLU A 279 -32.51 60.49 105.32
C GLU A 279 -32.90 59.07 104.89
N GLU A 280 -34.14 58.63 105.11
CA GLU A 280 -34.65 57.36 104.59
C GLU A 280 -34.73 57.38 103.06
N MET A 281 -35.32 58.42 102.45
CA MET A 281 -35.35 58.57 101.00
C MET A 281 -33.95 58.70 100.39
N LYS A 282 -32.98 59.33 101.08
CA LYS A 282 -31.57 59.32 100.67
C LYS A 282 -30.98 57.91 100.73
N GLN A 283 -31.22 57.16 101.80
CA GLN A 283 -30.73 55.79 101.95
C GLN A 283 -31.32 54.89 100.87
N GLN A 284 -32.65 54.95 100.64
CA GLN A 284 -33.32 54.22 99.56
C GLN A 284 -32.75 54.60 98.17
N ASN A 285 -32.52 55.89 97.88
CA ASN A 285 -31.89 56.32 96.62
C ASN A 285 -30.44 55.83 96.50
N GLN A 286 -29.67 55.82 97.59
CA GLN A 286 -28.30 55.30 97.60
C GLN A 286 -28.29 53.78 97.39
N ASP A 287 -29.21 53.03 97.99
CA ASP A 287 -29.32 51.59 97.81
C ASP A 287 -29.80 51.22 96.40
N ILE A 288 -30.77 51.94 95.83
CA ILE A 288 -31.16 51.80 94.43
C ILE A 288 -29.98 52.13 93.49
N ALA A 289 -29.18 53.16 93.79
CA ALA A 289 -27.98 53.48 93.02
C ALA A 289 -26.90 52.36 93.13
N ASN A 290 -26.71 51.80 94.33
CA ASN A 290 -25.82 50.67 94.57
C ASN A 290 -26.27 49.41 93.79
N GLU A 291 -27.58 49.13 93.77
CA GLU A 291 -28.15 48.01 93.01
C GLU A 291 -28.07 48.23 91.50
N LEU A 292 -28.33 49.44 91.01
CA LEU A 292 -28.18 49.80 89.60
C LEU A 292 -26.73 49.66 89.13
N GLU A 293 -25.76 50.12 89.93
CA GLU A 293 -24.34 49.97 89.60
C GLU A 293 -23.89 48.49 89.66
N LYS A 294 -24.45 47.71 90.59
CA LYS A 294 -24.23 46.26 90.72
C LYS A 294 -24.79 45.48 89.53
N GLU A 295 -26.02 45.73 89.08
CA GLU A 295 -26.56 45.09 87.87
C GLU A 295 -25.88 45.61 86.60
N LYS A 296 -25.46 46.88 86.53
CA LYS A 296 -24.64 47.37 85.41
C LYS A 296 -23.32 46.61 85.32
N LYS A 297 -22.57 46.49 86.43
CA LYS A 297 -21.34 45.68 86.51
C LYS A 297 -21.62 44.19 86.21
N GLY A 298 -22.79 43.69 86.62
CA GLY A 298 -23.27 42.34 86.31
C GLY A 298 -23.49 42.13 84.81
N PHE A 299 -24.17 43.06 84.14
CA PHE A 299 -24.40 43.05 82.69
C PHE A 299 -23.10 43.20 81.91
N GLU A 300 -22.24 44.16 82.26
CA GLU A 300 -20.93 44.34 81.65
C GLU A 300 -20.07 43.08 81.78
N GLN A 301 -20.12 42.38 82.93
CA GLN A 301 -19.42 41.11 83.10
C GLN A 301 -20.05 39.95 82.29
N ARG A 302 -21.39 39.87 82.18
CA ARG A 302 -22.07 38.87 81.33
C ARG A 302 -21.72 39.09 79.86
N PHE A 303 -21.86 40.32 79.37
CA PHE A 303 -21.50 40.71 78.00
C PHE A 303 -20.02 40.47 77.69
N ALA A 304 -19.11 40.79 78.60
CA ALA A 304 -17.68 40.52 78.42
C ALA A 304 -17.37 39.01 78.34
N LYS A 305 -18.07 38.17 79.11
CA LYS A 305 -17.96 36.70 79.03
C LYS A 305 -18.51 36.16 77.71
N GLU A 306 -19.70 36.59 77.31
CA GLU A 306 -20.32 36.21 76.03
C GLU A 306 -19.42 36.61 74.85
N GLN A 307 -18.94 37.86 74.83
CA GLN A 307 -18.01 38.37 73.82
C GLN A 307 -16.63 37.70 73.85
N ALA A 308 -16.20 37.11 74.97
CA ALA A 308 -15.03 36.24 75.03
C ALA A 308 -15.33 34.88 74.38
N THR A 309 -16.41 34.20 74.78
CA THR A 309 -16.78 32.89 74.20
C THR A 309 -17.05 32.94 72.70
N LEU A 310 -17.61 34.05 72.18
CA LEU A 310 -17.80 34.26 70.74
C LEU A 310 -16.47 34.46 70.00
N ARG A 311 -15.47 35.09 70.62
CA ARG A 311 -14.11 35.18 70.05
C ARG A 311 -13.40 33.83 70.05
N GLU A 312 -13.54 33.05 71.12
CA GLU A 312 -12.99 31.69 71.21
C GLU A 312 -13.62 30.77 70.14
N GLN A 313 -14.95 30.80 69.98
CA GLN A 313 -15.65 30.08 68.92
C GLN A 313 -15.19 30.51 67.52
N LEU A 314 -15.07 31.81 67.26
CA LEU A 314 -14.55 32.33 65.99
C LEU A 314 -13.11 31.87 65.72
N GLN A 315 -12.25 31.87 66.74
CA GLN A 315 -10.86 31.41 66.62
C GLN A 315 -10.77 29.90 66.35
N VAL A 316 -11.59 29.09 67.02
CA VAL A 316 -11.73 27.64 66.75
C VAL A 316 -12.26 27.40 65.33
N HIS A 317 -13.23 28.18 64.85
CA HIS A 317 -13.72 28.08 63.47
C HIS A 317 -12.64 28.49 62.44
N ILE A 318 -11.87 29.56 62.67
CA ILE A 318 -10.75 29.94 61.81
C ILE A 318 -9.70 28.83 61.74
N GLN A 319 -9.35 28.22 62.88
CA GLN A 319 -8.42 27.09 62.93
C GLN A 319 -8.98 25.85 62.22
N THR A 320 -10.27 25.55 62.39
CA THR A 320 -10.95 24.43 61.72
C THR A 320 -10.98 24.62 60.21
N ILE A 321 -11.29 25.83 59.74
CA ILE A 321 -11.26 26.18 58.31
C ILE A 321 -9.84 26.07 57.76
N GLY A 322 -8.83 26.50 58.52
CA GLY A 322 -7.41 26.34 58.16
C GLY A 322 -7.03 24.88 57.93
N ILE A 323 -7.38 24.00 58.88
CA ILE A 323 -7.14 22.54 58.78
C ILE A 323 -7.86 21.94 57.56
N LEU A 324 -9.14 22.25 57.37
CA LEU A 324 -9.92 21.74 56.22
C LEU A 324 -9.38 22.25 54.87
N VAL A 325 -8.79 23.44 54.83
CA VAL A 325 -8.14 23.99 53.62
C VAL A 325 -6.79 23.31 53.35
N SER A 326 -5.97 23.03 54.37
CA SER A 326 -4.75 22.24 54.18
C SER A 326 -5.05 20.80 53.77
N GLU A 327 -5.96 20.12 54.47
CA GLU A 327 -6.40 18.76 54.13
C GLU A 327 -6.96 18.68 52.70
N LYS A 328 -7.80 19.65 52.30
CA LYS A 328 -8.29 19.74 50.92
C LYS A 328 -7.15 19.91 49.92
N SER A 329 -6.15 20.75 50.21
CA SER A 329 -4.99 20.99 49.34
C SER A 329 -4.12 19.74 49.20
N GLU A 330 -3.87 19.04 50.31
CA GLU A 330 -3.12 17.78 50.36
C GLU A 330 -3.85 16.67 49.60
N LEU A 331 -5.15 16.49 49.84
CA LEU A 331 -5.99 15.52 49.12
C LEU A 331 -6.10 15.83 47.63
N GLN A 332 -6.21 17.10 47.24
CA GLN A 332 -6.23 17.51 45.83
C GLN A 332 -4.88 17.25 45.15
N THR A 333 -3.77 17.43 45.87
CA THR A 333 -2.41 17.13 45.39
C THR A 333 -2.19 15.62 45.25
N ALA A 334 -2.57 14.84 46.26
CA ALA A 334 -2.51 13.38 46.24
C ALA A 334 -3.41 12.76 45.14
N LEU A 335 -4.61 13.32 44.93
CA LEU A 335 -5.49 12.94 43.83
C LEU A 335 -4.84 13.22 42.46
N SER A 336 -4.22 14.39 42.28
CA SER A 336 -3.51 14.75 41.05
C SER A 336 -2.35 13.78 40.75
N HIS A 337 -1.52 13.48 41.75
CA HIS A 337 -0.45 12.48 41.61
C HIS A 337 -1.00 11.08 41.30
N THR A 338 -2.07 10.66 41.95
CA THR A 338 -2.71 9.35 41.71
C THR A 338 -3.29 9.25 40.31
N GLN A 339 -3.95 10.31 39.81
CA GLN A 339 -4.45 10.38 38.44
C GLN A 339 -3.32 10.36 37.40
N GLN A 340 -2.21 11.04 37.68
CA GLN A 340 -1.05 11.03 36.78
C GLN A 340 -0.35 9.67 36.76
N ALA A 341 -0.20 9.01 37.91
CA ALA A 341 0.33 7.66 38.01
C ALA A 341 -0.58 6.64 37.30
N ALA A 342 -1.91 6.79 37.40
CA ALA A 342 -2.87 5.95 36.68
C ALA A 342 -2.71 6.08 35.15
N ARG A 343 -2.61 7.31 34.62
CA ARG A 343 -2.34 7.55 33.18
C ARG A 343 -1.00 6.98 32.72
N GLN A 344 0.03 7.04 33.57
CA GLN A 344 1.32 6.42 33.26
C GLN A 344 1.21 4.89 33.18
N LYS A 345 0.43 4.26 34.08
CA LYS A 345 0.15 2.81 34.02
C LYS A 345 -0.79 2.40 32.89
N GLU A 346 -1.66 3.29 32.45
CA GLU A 346 -2.48 3.13 31.24
C GLU A 346 -1.57 3.06 30.00
N GLY A 347 -0.68 4.04 29.81
CA GLY A 347 0.32 4.02 28.73
C GLY A 347 1.28 2.82 28.78
N GLU A 348 1.82 2.46 29.95
CA GLU A 348 2.63 1.25 30.11
C GLU A 348 1.87 -0.03 29.71
N ALA A 349 0.56 -0.10 29.96
CA ALA A 349 -0.27 -1.23 29.57
C ALA A 349 -0.57 -1.26 28.07
N GLU A 350 -0.74 -0.10 27.43
CA GLU A 350 -0.86 0.03 25.97
C GLU A 350 0.44 -0.38 25.25
N ASP A 351 1.60 0.07 25.73
CA ASP A 351 2.91 -0.35 25.23
C ASP A 351 3.11 -1.88 25.35
N LEU A 352 2.75 -2.47 26.49
CA LEU A 352 2.82 -3.92 26.70
C LEU A 352 1.83 -4.68 25.80
N ALA A 353 0.64 -4.13 25.54
CA ALA A 353 -0.33 -4.72 24.61
C ALA A 353 0.18 -4.67 23.15
N ALA A 354 0.76 -3.55 22.72
CA ALA A 354 1.37 -3.40 21.39
C ALA A 354 2.55 -4.37 21.20
N ARG A 355 3.43 -4.50 22.21
CA ARG A 355 4.53 -5.48 22.19
C ARG A 355 4.02 -6.93 22.15
N LEU A 356 2.95 -7.25 22.87
CA LEU A 356 2.31 -8.57 22.81
C LEU A 356 1.68 -8.84 21.43
N GLN A 357 1.11 -7.83 20.78
CA GLN A 357 0.58 -7.93 19.43
C GLN A 357 1.70 -8.18 18.39
N SER A 358 2.81 -7.43 18.45
CA SER A 358 4.00 -7.68 17.61
C SER A 358 4.58 -9.08 17.83
N SER A 359 4.62 -9.56 19.09
CA SER A 359 5.06 -10.91 19.42
C SER A 359 4.15 -11.98 18.78
N ARG A 360 2.83 -11.83 18.88
CA ARG A 360 1.85 -12.74 18.26
C ARG A 360 1.93 -12.74 16.74
N GLN A 361 2.09 -11.58 16.11
CA GLN A 361 2.26 -11.47 14.67
C GLN A 361 3.52 -12.23 14.20
N ARG A 362 4.66 -11.98 14.84
CA ARG A 362 5.93 -12.66 14.57
C ARG A 362 5.84 -14.18 14.75
N VAL A 363 5.08 -14.67 15.73
CA VAL A 363 4.79 -16.11 15.87
C VAL A 363 4.02 -16.65 14.65
N SER A 364 2.96 -15.95 14.19
CA SER A 364 2.20 -16.39 13.01
C SER A 364 3.02 -16.36 11.71
N GLU A 365 3.96 -15.42 11.58
CA GLU A 365 4.92 -15.34 10.46
C GLU A 365 5.89 -16.53 10.49
N VAL A 366 6.37 -16.92 11.68
CA VAL A 366 7.20 -18.13 11.88
C VAL A 366 6.42 -19.42 11.61
N GLU A 367 5.16 -19.52 12.04
CA GLU A 367 4.30 -20.69 11.75
C GLU A 367 4.01 -20.83 10.25
N TYR A 368 3.79 -19.72 9.54
CA TYR A 368 3.59 -19.68 8.10
C TYR A 368 4.86 -20.05 7.32
N THR A 369 6.02 -19.49 7.69
CA THR A 369 7.31 -19.83 7.05
C THR A 369 7.71 -21.28 7.31
N LEU A 370 7.56 -21.80 8.54
CA LEU A 370 7.74 -23.21 8.87
C LEU A 370 6.83 -24.13 8.02
N SER A 371 5.57 -23.73 7.83
CA SER A 371 4.62 -24.46 6.99
C SER A 371 5.03 -24.45 5.51
N SER A 372 5.46 -23.30 5.00
CA SER A 372 5.98 -23.15 3.62
C SER A 372 7.23 -24.01 3.39
N LEU A 373 8.19 -23.96 4.32
CA LEU A 373 9.41 -24.78 4.28
C LEU A 373 9.10 -26.27 4.36
N SER A 374 8.12 -26.70 5.17
CA SER A 374 7.69 -28.10 5.23
C SER A 374 7.07 -28.59 3.91
N VAL A 375 6.35 -27.73 3.18
CA VAL A 375 5.84 -28.05 1.84
C VAL A 375 6.98 -28.09 0.81
N GLN A 376 7.91 -27.14 0.86
CA GLN A 376 9.08 -27.09 -0.01
C GLN A 376 9.99 -28.31 0.17
N GLN A 377 10.28 -28.71 1.41
CA GLN A 377 11.01 -29.94 1.74
C GLN A 377 10.33 -31.17 1.13
N LYS A 378 9.01 -31.31 1.30
CA LYS A 378 8.25 -32.44 0.73
C LYS A 378 8.28 -32.45 -0.80
N GLN A 379 8.48 -31.30 -1.45
CA GLN A 379 8.59 -31.21 -2.90
C GLN A 379 10.03 -31.49 -3.39
N THR A 380 11.07 -30.98 -2.72
CA THR A 380 12.47 -31.34 -3.04
C THR A 380 12.75 -32.82 -2.75
N GLU A 381 12.16 -33.39 -1.70
CA GLU A 381 12.20 -34.83 -1.45
C GLU A 381 11.54 -35.67 -2.55
N LYS A 382 10.48 -35.19 -3.21
CA LYS A 382 9.91 -35.89 -4.38
C LYS A 382 10.85 -35.79 -5.58
N HIS A 383 11.34 -34.58 -5.87
CA HIS A 383 12.23 -34.35 -7.00
C HIS A 383 13.53 -35.15 -6.89
N ASN A 384 14.12 -35.23 -5.69
CA ASN A 384 15.28 -36.11 -5.42
C ASN A 384 14.94 -37.61 -5.62
N LYS A 385 13.70 -38.04 -5.34
CA LYS A 385 13.20 -39.41 -5.62
C LYS A 385 12.84 -39.62 -7.10
N GLU A 386 12.74 -38.57 -7.90
CA GLU A 386 12.56 -38.62 -9.36
C GLU A 386 13.93 -38.65 -10.06
N LEU A 387 14.82 -37.70 -9.75
CA LEU A 387 16.22 -37.69 -10.19
C LEU A 387 16.96 -38.99 -9.87
N ALA A 388 16.70 -39.61 -8.70
CA ALA A 388 17.28 -40.91 -8.36
C ALA A 388 16.82 -42.04 -9.31
N LYS A 389 15.54 -42.05 -9.73
CA LYS A 389 15.02 -43.02 -10.70
C LYS A 389 15.58 -42.73 -12.09
N GLU A 390 15.67 -41.48 -12.50
CA GLU A 390 16.22 -41.08 -13.79
C GLU A 390 17.69 -41.46 -13.90
N ARG A 391 18.49 -41.17 -12.87
CA ARG A 391 19.88 -41.63 -12.75
C ARG A 391 20.00 -43.15 -12.91
N ASP A 392 19.13 -43.92 -12.26
CA ASP A 392 19.23 -45.39 -12.28
C ASP A 392 18.64 -46.00 -13.57
N ASN A 393 17.67 -45.35 -14.20
CA ASN A 393 17.22 -45.63 -15.57
C ASN A 393 18.32 -45.36 -16.60
N LEU A 394 19.02 -44.23 -16.49
CA LEU A 394 20.13 -43.86 -17.37
C LEU A 394 21.32 -44.82 -17.21
N LYS A 395 21.65 -45.26 -15.99
CA LYS A 395 22.63 -46.34 -15.77
C LYS A 395 22.21 -47.64 -16.45
N LEU A 396 20.94 -48.02 -16.35
CA LEU A 396 20.42 -49.23 -17.00
C LEU A 396 20.46 -49.12 -18.53
N GLU A 397 20.19 -47.94 -19.09
CA GLU A 397 20.28 -47.71 -20.54
C GLU A 397 21.73 -47.68 -21.02
N MET A 398 22.64 -47.03 -20.29
CA MET A 398 24.09 -47.08 -20.54
C MET A 398 24.62 -48.52 -20.53
N TYR A 399 24.15 -49.37 -19.61
CA TYR A 399 24.53 -50.78 -19.57
C TYR A 399 24.04 -51.55 -20.81
N LYS A 400 22.80 -51.34 -21.27
CA LYS A 400 22.31 -51.90 -22.53
C LYS A 400 23.13 -51.42 -23.71
N GLN A 401 23.39 -50.12 -23.79
CA GLN A 401 24.15 -49.52 -24.89
C GLN A 401 25.58 -50.08 -24.94
N SER A 402 26.27 -50.23 -23.80
CA SER A 402 27.58 -50.89 -23.73
C SER A 402 27.52 -52.30 -24.31
N LYS A 403 26.55 -53.12 -23.86
CA LYS A 403 26.37 -54.49 -24.35
C LYS A 403 26.11 -54.54 -25.87
N THR A 404 25.23 -53.69 -26.41
CA THR A 404 25.01 -53.62 -27.86
C THR A 404 26.24 -53.12 -28.62
N ASN A 405 27.07 -52.27 -28.01
CA ASN A 405 28.32 -51.77 -28.59
C ASN A 405 29.39 -52.87 -28.61
N GLU A 406 29.46 -53.72 -27.57
CA GLU A 406 30.27 -54.94 -27.52
C GLU A 406 29.83 -55.96 -28.58
N GLU A 407 28.52 -56.23 -28.70
CA GLU A 407 27.94 -57.10 -29.73
C GLU A 407 28.25 -56.60 -31.16
N LEU A 408 28.10 -55.29 -31.42
CA LEU A 408 28.43 -54.67 -32.71
C LEU A 408 29.95 -54.67 -33.00
N LYS A 409 30.80 -54.48 -31.99
CA LYS A 409 32.26 -54.64 -32.11
C LYS A 409 32.64 -56.06 -32.51
N GLN A 410 32.02 -57.06 -31.89
CA GLN A 410 32.27 -58.46 -32.24
C GLN A 410 31.86 -58.73 -33.70
N GLN A 411 30.65 -58.35 -34.11
CA GLN A 411 30.20 -58.47 -35.51
C GLN A 411 31.14 -57.75 -36.48
N THR A 412 31.63 -56.57 -36.12
CA THR A 412 32.61 -55.81 -36.93
C THR A 412 33.93 -56.57 -37.05
N SER A 413 34.43 -57.22 -35.99
CA SER A 413 35.64 -58.05 -36.06
C SER A 413 35.46 -59.30 -36.92
N GLU A 414 34.32 -59.99 -36.81
CA GLU A 414 33.99 -61.17 -37.63
C GLU A 414 33.87 -60.83 -39.13
N LEU A 415 33.26 -59.69 -39.46
CA LEU A 415 33.17 -59.21 -40.85
C LEU A 415 34.55 -58.77 -41.38
N SER A 416 35.38 -58.13 -40.55
CA SER A 416 36.74 -57.71 -40.92
C SER A 416 37.65 -58.92 -41.16
N GLU A 417 37.47 -60.01 -40.44
CA GLU A 417 38.17 -61.28 -40.67
C GLU A 417 37.69 -61.99 -41.95
N LYS A 418 36.38 -62.08 -42.18
CA LYS A 418 35.83 -62.63 -43.44
C LYS A 418 36.34 -61.86 -44.67
N LEU A 419 36.40 -60.52 -44.60
CA LEU A 419 36.97 -59.70 -45.66
C LEU A 419 38.47 -59.95 -45.86
N ARG A 420 39.25 -60.10 -44.78
CA ARG A 420 40.69 -60.43 -44.85
C ARG A 420 40.93 -61.78 -45.54
N ASN A 421 40.11 -62.78 -45.25
CA ASN A 421 40.22 -64.12 -45.83
C ASN A 421 39.89 -64.10 -47.32
N LEU A 422 38.79 -63.44 -47.72
CA LEU A 422 38.43 -63.25 -49.14
C LEU A 422 39.51 -62.47 -49.92
N LEU A 423 40.16 -61.47 -49.29
CA LEU A 423 41.28 -60.76 -49.90
C LEU A 423 42.52 -61.65 -50.07
N SER A 424 42.82 -62.53 -49.11
CA SER A 424 43.91 -63.49 -49.25
C SER A 424 43.63 -64.54 -50.33
N GLU A 425 42.41 -65.07 -50.40
CA GLU A 425 41.96 -65.99 -51.43
C GLU A 425 42.07 -65.34 -52.83
N ASN A 426 41.61 -64.08 -52.96
CA ASN A 426 41.74 -63.32 -54.20
C ASN A 426 43.21 -63.06 -54.59
N SER A 427 44.11 -62.89 -53.61
CA SER A 427 45.56 -62.76 -53.88
C SER A 427 46.20 -64.08 -54.32
N ALA A 428 45.77 -65.22 -53.75
CA ALA A 428 46.24 -66.54 -54.16
C ALA A 428 45.81 -66.85 -55.61
N MET A 429 44.52 -66.67 -55.94
CA MET A 429 44.01 -66.87 -57.29
C MET A 429 44.71 -66.01 -58.34
N LYS A 430 45.17 -64.80 -57.98
CA LYS A 430 45.97 -63.95 -58.88
C LYS A 430 47.35 -64.53 -59.14
N LEU A 431 48.04 -65.00 -58.10
CA LEU A 431 49.34 -65.67 -58.25
C LEU A 431 49.21 -66.97 -59.07
N ASP A 432 48.14 -67.75 -58.87
CA ASP A 432 47.85 -68.94 -59.67
C ASP A 432 47.65 -68.60 -61.16
N VAL A 433 46.91 -67.53 -61.47
CA VAL A 433 46.70 -67.05 -62.85
C VAL A 433 48.00 -66.53 -63.46
N GLU A 434 48.81 -65.77 -62.72
CA GLU A 434 50.12 -65.32 -63.17
C GLU A 434 51.08 -66.49 -63.47
N ASP A 435 51.11 -67.52 -62.62
CA ASP A 435 51.96 -68.70 -62.81
C ASP A 435 51.45 -69.63 -63.91
N LEU A 436 50.14 -69.68 -64.18
CA LEU A 436 49.59 -70.32 -65.38
C LEU A 436 49.97 -69.53 -66.65
N HIS A 437 49.98 -68.20 -66.60
CA HIS A 437 50.39 -67.37 -67.74
C HIS A 437 51.88 -67.58 -68.08
N LYS A 438 52.77 -67.55 -67.08
CA LYS A 438 54.21 -67.83 -67.25
C LYS A 438 54.45 -69.23 -67.86
N LYS A 439 53.66 -70.24 -67.47
CA LYS A 439 53.73 -71.60 -68.05
C LYS A 439 53.28 -71.63 -69.51
N LEU A 440 52.23 -70.88 -69.87
CA LEU A 440 51.81 -70.74 -71.27
C LEU A 440 52.91 -70.07 -72.11
N GLU A 441 53.45 -68.94 -71.66
CA GLU A 441 54.56 -68.24 -72.34
C GLU A 441 55.77 -69.17 -72.54
N MET A 442 56.12 -69.97 -71.53
CA MET A 442 57.19 -70.98 -71.63
C MET A 442 56.85 -72.08 -72.66
N ALA A 443 55.62 -72.59 -72.68
CA ALA A 443 55.20 -73.61 -73.65
C ALA A 443 55.21 -73.06 -75.09
N GLU A 444 54.75 -71.82 -75.30
CA GLU A 444 54.80 -71.14 -76.58
C GLU A 444 56.25 -70.92 -77.08
N LEU A 445 57.15 -70.49 -76.19
CA LEU A 445 58.58 -70.35 -76.51
C LEU A 445 59.24 -71.70 -76.85
N VAL A 446 58.88 -72.79 -76.16
CA VAL A 446 59.35 -74.15 -76.45
C VAL A 446 58.86 -74.61 -77.83
N ILE A 447 57.58 -74.42 -78.14
CA ILE A 447 57.00 -74.70 -79.46
C ILE A 447 57.72 -73.89 -80.54
N GLN A 448 57.98 -72.60 -80.29
CA GLN A 448 58.66 -71.71 -81.23
C GLN A 448 60.10 -72.16 -81.50
N GLN A 449 60.87 -72.55 -80.47
CA GLN A 449 62.22 -73.09 -80.64
C GLN A 449 62.23 -74.37 -81.48
N PHE A 450 61.38 -75.36 -81.17
CA PHE A 450 61.32 -76.61 -81.94
C PHE A 450 60.80 -76.39 -83.37
N SER A 451 59.88 -75.45 -83.60
CA SER A 451 59.37 -75.11 -84.94
C SER A 451 60.43 -74.52 -85.89
N SER A 452 61.55 -74.03 -85.35
CA SER A 452 62.58 -73.30 -86.10
C SER A 452 63.83 -74.12 -86.44
N GLN A 453 63.89 -75.41 -86.07
CA GLN A 453 65.01 -76.30 -86.37
C GLN A 453 64.67 -77.34 -87.47
N PRO A 454 65.18 -77.20 -88.71
CA PRO A 454 64.92 -78.15 -89.79
C PRO A 454 65.80 -79.41 -89.68
N GLY A 455 65.43 -80.34 -88.79
CA GLY A 455 66.16 -81.61 -88.61
C GLY A 455 65.80 -82.35 -87.32
N ILE A 456 64.51 -82.66 -87.12
CA ILE A 456 63.97 -83.12 -85.84
C ILE A 456 63.98 -84.66 -85.75
N SER A 457 64.47 -85.20 -84.63
CA SER A 457 64.40 -86.63 -84.26
C SER A 457 63.03 -86.97 -83.67
N ASP A 458 62.54 -88.22 -83.84
CA ASP A 458 61.22 -88.66 -83.36
C ASP A 458 60.95 -88.32 -81.88
N ALA A 459 61.97 -88.37 -81.01
CA ALA A 459 61.84 -87.99 -79.61
C ALA A 459 61.50 -86.50 -79.41
N ALA A 460 62.11 -85.61 -80.21
CA ALA A 460 61.81 -84.17 -80.19
C ALA A 460 60.49 -83.86 -80.93
N ALA A 461 60.09 -84.68 -81.90
CA ALA A 461 58.75 -84.59 -82.50
C ALA A 461 57.67 -84.98 -81.48
N GLN A 462 57.86 -86.04 -80.70
CA GLN A 462 56.98 -86.42 -79.58
C GLN A 462 56.95 -85.36 -78.48
N GLN A 463 58.08 -84.71 -78.18
CA GLN A 463 58.14 -83.67 -77.16
C GLN A 463 57.49 -82.36 -77.62
N LEU A 464 57.56 -82.02 -78.91
CA LEU A 464 56.78 -80.95 -79.52
C LEU A 464 55.28 -81.27 -79.55
N GLN A 465 54.90 -82.52 -79.87
CA GLN A 465 53.52 -83.00 -79.83
C GLN A 465 52.93 -82.86 -78.41
N ALA A 466 53.67 -83.28 -77.38
CA ALA A 466 53.27 -83.11 -75.98
C ALA A 466 53.13 -81.63 -75.57
N ALA A 467 54.03 -80.75 -76.01
CA ALA A 467 53.93 -79.31 -75.75
C ALA A 467 52.72 -78.67 -76.45
N LEU A 468 52.37 -79.13 -77.66
CA LEU A 468 51.17 -78.69 -78.38
C LEU A 468 49.88 -79.18 -77.67
N GLU A 469 49.88 -80.39 -77.12
CA GLU A 469 48.78 -80.92 -76.31
C GLU A 469 48.65 -80.21 -74.96
N GLU A 470 49.75 -79.90 -74.27
CA GLU A 470 49.75 -79.08 -73.05
C GLU A 470 49.24 -77.66 -73.34
N ARG A 471 49.73 -77.01 -74.41
CA ARG A 471 49.22 -75.71 -74.86
C ARG A 471 47.73 -75.75 -75.16
N ALA A 472 47.23 -76.74 -75.90
CA ALA A 472 45.80 -76.86 -76.21
C ALA A 472 44.94 -77.05 -74.94
N ASN A 473 45.45 -77.75 -73.93
CA ASN A 473 44.79 -77.88 -72.62
C ASN A 473 44.77 -76.56 -71.84
N LEU A 474 45.87 -75.78 -71.85
CA LEU A 474 45.93 -74.46 -71.23
C LEU A 474 45.02 -73.44 -71.95
N GLU A 475 45.02 -73.44 -73.29
CA GLU A 475 44.09 -72.65 -74.11
C GLU A 475 42.63 -72.99 -73.79
N SER A 476 42.31 -74.28 -73.58
CA SER A 476 40.96 -74.71 -73.16
C SER A 476 40.58 -74.19 -71.77
N GLN A 477 41.50 -74.19 -70.80
CA GLN A 477 41.24 -73.66 -69.45
C GLN A 477 41.07 -72.14 -69.47
N ILE A 478 41.87 -71.42 -70.26
CA ILE A 478 41.74 -69.97 -70.46
C ILE A 478 40.43 -69.62 -71.19
N ALA A 479 40.00 -70.45 -72.15
CA ALA A 479 38.70 -70.32 -72.80
C ALA A 479 37.54 -70.49 -71.80
N GLN A 480 37.58 -71.50 -70.93
CA GLN A 480 36.56 -71.72 -69.90
C GLN A 480 36.49 -70.57 -68.88
N LEU A 481 37.64 -70.07 -68.42
CA LEU A 481 37.70 -68.93 -67.50
C LEU A 481 37.21 -67.63 -68.14
N SER A 482 37.60 -67.34 -69.39
CA SER A 482 37.11 -66.16 -70.11
C SER A 482 35.62 -66.24 -70.44
N GLU A 483 35.09 -67.41 -70.78
CA GLU A 483 33.64 -67.63 -70.93
C GLU A 483 32.88 -67.38 -69.62
N SER A 484 33.45 -67.78 -68.47
CA SER A 484 32.86 -67.51 -67.14
C SER A 484 32.83 -66.02 -66.79
N LEU A 485 33.89 -65.28 -67.11
CA LEU A 485 33.94 -63.82 -66.96
C LEU A 485 32.95 -63.12 -67.89
N GLN A 486 32.83 -63.59 -69.14
CA GLN A 486 31.88 -63.04 -70.11
C GLN A 486 30.43 -63.27 -69.68
N LYS A 487 30.11 -64.44 -69.09
CA LYS A 487 28.79 -64.71 -68.49
C LYS A 487 28.47 -63.71 -67.37
N LEU A 488 29.34 -63.57 -66.37
CA LEU A 488 29.19 -62.59 -65.28
C LEU A 488 29.06 -61.15 -65.79
N GLN A 489 29.78 -60.80 -66.85
CA GLN A 489 29.65 -59.49 -67.50
C GLN A 489 28.26 -59.30 -68.14
N THR A 490 27.73 -60.32 -68.84
CA THR A 490 26.38 -60.24 -69.40
C THR A 490 25.29 -60.20 -68.33
N GLU A 491 25.46 -60.90 -67.21
CA GLU A 491 24.54 -60.85 -66.07
C GLU A 491 24.50 -59.44 -65.47
N ARG A 492 25.66 -58.83 -65.21
CA ARG A 492 25.77 -57.42 -64.77
C ARG A 492 24.99 -56.49 -65.69
N ASP A 493 25.16 -56.62 -67.00
CA ASP A 493 24.53 -55.74 -67.97
C ASP A 493 23.01 -55.97 -68.06
N GLN A 494 22.53 -57.20 -67.85
CA GLN A 494 21.11 -57.51 -67.66
C GLN A 494 20.51 -56.95 -66.36
N TYR A 495 21.29 -56.86 -65.27
CA TYR A 495 20.84 -56.14 -64.05
C TYR A 495 20.76 -54.63 -64.29
N VAL A 496 21.73 -54.04 -64.99
CA VAL A 496 21.72 -52.61 -65.34
C VAL A 496 20.55 -52.25 -66.28
N LEU A 497 20.16 -53.15 -67.19
CA LEU A 497 18.96 -52.97 -68.02
C LEU A 497 17.67 -53.03 -67.18
N ARG A 498 17.48 -54.06 -66.35
CA ARG A 498 16.29 -54.18 -65.48
C ARG A 498 16.10 -52.99 -64.56
N LEU A 499 17.17 -52.46 -63.96
CA LEU A 499 17.09 -51.25 -63.12
C LEU A 499 16.65 -50.00 -63.90
N LYS A 500 16.94 -49.91 -65.20
CA LYS A 500 16.44 -48.82 -66.07
C LYS A 500 14.97 -49.02 -66.45
N GLU A 501 14.56 -50.26 -66.71
CA GLU A 501 13.16 -50.62 -67.00
C GLU A 501 12.27 -50.36 -65.78
N GLU A 502 12.68 -50.82 -64.59
CA GLU A 502 12.03 -50.52 -63.31
C GLU A 502 11.96 -49.00 -63.05
N GLY A 503 13.06 -48.27 -63.28
CA GLY A 503 13.09 -46.81 -63.17
C GLY A 503 12.09 -46.12 -64.11
N SER A 504 11.95 -46.59 -65.35
CA SER A 504 10.97 -46.07 -66.31
C SER A 504 9.53 -46.36 -65.88
N ILE A 505 9.25 -47.57 -65.36
CA ILE A 505 7.94 -47.94 -64.83
C ILE A 505 7.57 -47.06 -63.62
N TRP A 506 8.52 -46.79 -62.72
CA TRP A 506 8.29 -45.87 -61.60
C TRP A 506 8.04 -44.43 -62.07
N GLN A 507 8.79 -43.95 -63.06
CA GLN A 507 8.57 -42.62 -63.66
C GLN A 507 7.18 -42.50 -64.29
N GLN A 508 6.78 -43.46 -65.15
CA GLN A 508 5.43 -43.51 -65.74
C GLN A 508 4.33 -43.55 -64.67
N ARG A 509 4.56 -44.24 -63.56
CA ARG A 509 3.59 -44.31 -62.45
C ARG A 509 3.50 -43.01 -61.67
N VAL A 510 4.59 -42.24 -61.55
CA VAL A 510 4.58 -40.88 -60.98
C VAL A 510 3.87 -39.90 -61.93
N GLU A 511 4.08 -40.01 -63.24
CA GLU A 511 3.41 -39.19 -64.25
C GLU A 511 1.90 -39.49 -64.32
N LEU A 512 1.48 -40.76 -64.26
CA LEU A 512 0.07 -41.14 -64.18
C LEU A 512 -0.60 -40.63 -62.89
N LEU A 513 0.11 -40.67 -61.76
CA LEU A 513 -0.41 -40.14 -60.49
C LEU A 513 -0.46 -38.60 -60.48
N SER A 514 0.49 -37.90 -61.10
CA SER A 514 0.44 -36.44 -61.22
C SER A 514 -0.62 -35.98 -62.20
N GLU A 515 -0.89 -36.73 -63.27
CA GLU A 515 -2.05 -36.52 -64.14
C GLU A 515 -3.37 -36.79 -63.42
N GLN A 516 -3.49 -37.87 -62.63
CA GLN A 516 -4.67 -38.10 -61.80
C GLN A 516 -4.90 -36.97 -60.79
N VAL A 517 -3.85 -36.48 -60.13
CA VAL A 517 -3.96 -35.31 -59.23
C VAL A 517 -4.37 -34.06 -60.00
N ARG A 518 -3.78 -33.77 -61.16
CA ARG A 518 -4.16 -32.63 -62.02
C ARG A 518 -5.61 -32.70 -62.48
N ASN A 519 -6.08 -33.90 -62.84
CA ASN A 519 -7.47 -34.11 -63.25
C ASN A 519 -8.42 -33.94 -62.05
N LEU A 520 -8.07 -34.48 -60.87
CA LEU A 520 -8.86 -34.29 -59.65
C LEU A 520 -8.87 -32.83 -59.16
N THR A 521 -7.81 -32.05 -59.36
CA THR A 521 -7.84 -30.61 -59.08
C THR A 521 -8.70 -29.86 -60.09
N GLY A 522 -8.65 -30.22 -61.38
CA GLY A 522 -9.54 -29.65 -62.39
C GLY A 522 -11.02 -30.02 -62.18
N GLU A 523 -11.31 -31.26 -61.77
CA GLU A 523 -12.65 -31.70 -61.36
C GLU A 523 -13.11 -30.98 -60.10
N LYS A 524 -12.21 -30.73 -59.13
CA LYS A 524 -12.50 -29.93 -57.94
C LYS A 524 -12.83 -28.48 -58.32
N GLU A 525 -12.01 -27.82 -59.13
CA GLU A 525 -12.25 -26.46 -59.63
C GLU A 525 -13.56 -26.38 -60.40
N LEU A 526 -13.83 -27.33 -61.31
CA LEU A 526 -15.11 -27.44 -62.02
C LEU A 526 -16.28 -27.76 -61.07
N SER A 527 -16.07 -28.48 -59.97
CA SER A 527 -17.09 -28.70 -58.95
C SER A 527 -17.37 -27.44 -58.12
N GLU A 528 -16.36 -26.62 -57.88
CA GLU A 528 -16.49 -25.33 -57.16
C GLU A 528 -17.18 -24.30 -58.06
N THR A 529 -16.88 -24.23 -59.36
CA THR A 529 -17.69 -23.44 -60.31
C THR A 529 -19.10 -24.02 -60.43
N ARG A 530 -19.27 -25.34 -60.49
CA ARG A 530 -20.61 -25.97 -60.55
C ARG A 530 -21.42 -25.76 -59.28
N ILE A 531 -20.79 -25.63 -58.11
CA ILE A 531 -21.46 -25.28 -56.85
C ILE A 531 -21.86 -23.80 -56.85
N GLY A 532 -20.99 -22.87 -57.26
CA GLY A 532 -21.36 -21.46 -57.42
C GLY A 532 -22.46 -21.25 -58.48
N GLU A 533 -22.42 -22.01 -59.58
CA GLU A 533 -23.50 -22.12 -60.56
C GLU A 533 -24.78 -22.68 -59.92
N LEU A 534 -24.70 -23.71 -59.07
CA LEU A 534 -25.88 -24.27 -58.41
C LEU A 534 -26.44 -23.36 -57.31
N GLU A 535 -25.63 -22.54 -56.64
CA GLU A 535 -26.07 -21.54 -55.66
C GLU A 535 -26.77 -20.36 -56.35
N THR A 536 -26.26 -19.92 -57.49
CA THR A 536 -26.95 -18.93 -58.36
C THR A 536 -28.20 -19.51 -59.01
N ASN A 537 -28.15 -20.73 -59.56
CA ASN A 537 -29.32 -21.41 -60.13
C ASN A 537 -30.37 -21.78 -59.05
N LEU A 538 -30.00 -22.04 -57.79
CA LEU A 538 -30.97 -22.20 -56.69
C LEU A 538 -31.65 -20.87 -56.36
N SER A 539 -30.95 -19.75 -56.53
CA SER A 539 -31.54 -18.41 -56.41
C SER A 539 -32.54 -18.12 -57.56
N GLU A 540 -32.30 -18.67 -58.76
CA GLU A 540 -33.21 -18.56 -59.93
C GLU A 540 -34.34 -19.62 -59.93
N LEU A 541 -34.14 -20.80 -59.34
CA LEU A 541 -35.17 -21.85 -59.20
C LEU A 541 -36.13 -21.60 -58.02
N LEU A 542 -35.68 -20.90 -56.98
CA LEU A 542 -36.61 -20.32 -55.98
C LEU A 542 -37.54 -19.25 -56.58
N SER A 543 -37.23 -18.71 -57.76
CA SER A 543 -38.09 -17.79 -58.50
C SER A 543 -38.82 -18.43 -59.70
N SER A 544 -38.74 -19.76 -59.91
CA SER A 544 -39.40 -20.43 -61.05
C SER A 544 -39.90 -21.88 -60.79
N GLN A 545 -41.22 -22.06 -60.61
CA GLN A 545 -41.90 -23.37 -60.48
C GLN A 545 -42.66 -23.77 -61.77
N SER A 546 -42.61 -25.05 -62.25
CA SER A 546 -43.72 -25.75 -63.01
C SER A 546 -43.41 -27.16 -63.64
N ALA A 547 -44.06 -28.22 -63.12
CA ALA A 547 -44.81 -29.35 -63.77
C ALA A 547 -44.36 -30.29 -64.98
N VAL A 548 -44.30 -31.63 -64.73
CA VAL A 548 -45.11 -32.79 -65.33
C VAL A 548 -44.76 -33.62 -66.65
N LYS A 549 -44.42 -34.95 -66.48
CA LYS A 549 -44.76 -36.26 -67.25
C LYS A 549 -44.40 -36.50 -68.78
N PRO A 550 -44.62 -37.69 -69.50
CA PRO A 550 -44.86 -39.19 -69.24
C PRO A 550 -44.22 -40.32 -70.22
N GLN A 551 -44.54 -41.65 -70.03
CA GLN A 551 -44.64 -42.87 -71.00
C GLN A 551 -43.34 -43.62 -71.57
N GLU A 552 -43.19 -44.84 -72.23
CA GLU A 552 -43.92 -46.10 -72.75
C GLU A 552 -42.92 -47.20 -73.38
N THR A 553 -43.05 -48.48 -73.94
CA THR A 553 -43.95 -49.72 -74.05
C THR A 553 -43.25 -51.03 -74.68
N GLN A 554 -43.93 -52.23 -74.82
CA GLN A 554 -43.82 -53.38 -75.86
C GLN A 554 -42.80 -54.61 -75.74
N PRO A 555 -42.82 -55.79 -76.51
CA PRO A 555 -43.64 -56.36 -77.67
C PRO A 555 -43.98 -57.93 -77.93
N VAL A 556 -45.12 -58.26 -78.66
CA VAL A 556 -45.47 -59.30 -79.79
C VAL A 556 -45.30 -60.89 -79.55
N PRO A 557 -45.61 -62.03 -80.34
CA PRO A 557 -46.11 -62.46 -81.74
C PRO A 557 -47.09 -63.74 -82.02
N ALA A 558 -47.37 -64.11 -83.33
CA ALA A 558 -47.53 -65.47 -84.06
C ALA A 558 -48.83 -66.39 -84.36
N THR A 559 -49.42 -66.34 -85.62
CA THR A 559 -49.88 -67.43 -86.63
C THR A 559 -51.40 -67.92 -86.95
N PRO A 560 -51.83 -69.11 -87.55
CA PRO A 560 -52.83 -69.23 -88.73
C PRO A 560 -53.94 -70.40 -88.85
N GLY A 561 -54.81 -70.52 -89.92
CA GLY A 561 -55.67 -71.73 -90.27
C GLY A 561 -56.77 -71.73 -91.46
N PRO A 562 -57.36 -72.90 -91.96
CA PRO A 562 -58.41 -73.10 -93.06
C PRO A 562 -59.73 -73.92 -92.66
N SER A 563 -60.72 -74.53 -93.42
CA SER A 563 -61.12 -74.90 -94.86
C SER A 563 -62.66 -75.37 -95.07
N PRO A 564 -63.22 -75.72 -96.28
CA PRO A 564 -64.69 -75.99 -96.67
C PRO A 564 -65.06 -77.42 -97.30
N THR A 565 -66.21 -77.95 -97.89
CA THR A 565 -67.74 -77.80 -98.17
C THR A 565 -68.29 -79.02 -99.04
N GLU A 566 -69.56 -79.35 -99.48
CA GLU A 566 -71.03 -79.27 -99.06
C GLU A 566 -72.11 -79.74 -100.15
N LEU A 567 -73.16 -80.62 -99.92
CA LEU A 567 -74.54 -80.76 -100.61
C LEU A 567 -75.50 -81.92 -100.10
N HIS A 568 -76.80 -81.71 -99.73
CA HIS A 568 -77.86 -82.75 -99.38
C HIS A 568 -79.27 -82.14 -99.07
N LEU A 569 -80.46 -82.70 -99.49
CA LEU A 569 -81.84 -82.31 -98.99
C LEU A 569 -83.08 -83.12 -99.56
N GLN A 570 -84.23 -83.13 -98.83
CA GLN A 570 -85.64 -83.56 -99.14
C GLN A 570 -86.15 -85.00 -98.80
N GLU A 571 -87.10 -85.17 -97.83
CA GLU A 571 -88.01 -86.36 -97.69
C GLU A 571 -89.16 -86.25 -96.61
N GLU A 572 -90.03 -85.22 -96.62
CA GLU A 572 -90.64 -84.72 -95.35
C GLU A 572 -92.11 -85.03 -94.92
N LEU A 573 -93.03 -85.52 -95.77
CA LEU A 573 -94.48 -85.21 -95.57
C LEU A 573 -95.41 -86.20 -94.82
N ALA A 574 -95.01 -87.45 -94.54
CA ALA A 574 -95.89 -88.47 -93.96
C ALA A 574 -96.12 -88.34 -92.42
N ARG A 575 -96.30 -87.11 -91.93
CA ARG A 575 -95.99 -86.68 -90.56
C ARG A 575 -97.23 -86.41 -89.69
N LEU A 576 -98.27 -85.83 -90.29
CA LEU A 576 -99.18 -84.90 -89.63
C LEU A 576 -100.27 -85.51 -88.72
N GLU A 577 -100.99 -86.57 -89.13
CA GLU A 577 -102.16 -87.03 -88.33
C GLU A 577 -101.76 -87.59 -86.96
N LYS A 578 -100.59 -88.24 -86.90
CA LYS A 578 -99.98 -88.77 -85.67
C LYS A 578 -99.71 -87.67 -84.64
N GLU A 579 -99.50 -86.44 -85.09
CA GLU A 579 -99.20 -85.29 -84.22
C GLU A 579 -100.38 -84.91 -83.32
N LYS A 580 -101.64 -85.25 -83.65
CA LYS A 580 -102.82 -84.83 -82.88
C LYS A 580 -102.98 -85.57 -81.55
N GLU A 581 -102.86 -86.90 -81.54
CA GLU A 581 -102.92 -87.65 -80.27
C GLU A 581 -101.66 -87.38 -79.44
N GLU A 582 -100.49 -87.29 -80.11
CA GLU A 582 -99.26 -86.81 -79.47
C GLU A 582 -99.44 -85.42 -78.85
N LEU A 583 -100.21 -84.49 -79.43
CA LEU A 583 -100.45 -83.15 -78.88
C LEU A 583 -101.29 -83.16 -77.59
N LEU A 584 -102.23 -84.10 -77.42
CA LEU A 584 -103.01 -84.20 -76.17
C LEU A 584 -102.17 -84.79 -75.03
N ASP A 585 -101.40 -85.85 -75.30
CA ASP A 585 -100.45 -86.40 -74.33
C ASP A 585 -99.36 -85.36 -73.99
N ARG A 586 -98.80 -84.65 -74.99
CA ARG A 586 -97.86 -83.53 -74.79
C ARG A 586 -98.45 -82.43 -73.90
N TRP A 587 -99.72 -82.07 -74.07
CA TRP A 587 -100.35 -81.06 -73.19
C TRP A 587 -100.49 -81.58 -71.75
N GLN A 588 -100.89 -82.84 -71.58
CA GLN A 588 -101.10 -83.41 -70.24
C GLN A 588 -99.79 -83.77 -69.52
N THR A 589 -98.69 -84.03 -70.23
CA THR A 589 -97.34 -83.95 -69.64
C THR A 589 -97.01 -82.51 -69.31
N GLN A 590 -97.11 -81.57 -70.26
CA GLN A 590 -96.71 -80.17 -70.08
C GLN A 590 -97.38 -79.48 -68.88
N VAL A 591 -98.62 -79.82 -68.52
CA VAL A 591 -99.28 -79.33 -67.29
C VAL A 591 -98.65 -79.90 -66.01
N ARG A 592 -98.27 -81.19 -65.99
CA ARG A 592 -97.53 -81.80 -64.87
C ARG A 592 -96.11 -81.26 -64.78
N ASP A 593 -95.45 -81.11 -65.93
CA ASP A 593 -94.09 -80.60 -66.06
C ASP A 593 -94.03 -79.14 -65.59
N ASN A 594 -95.00 -78.29 -65.97
CA ASN A 594 -95.14 -76.92 -65.44
C ASN A 594 -95.40 -76.91 -63.92
N GLY A 595 -96.16 -77.86 -63.38
CA GLY A 595 -96.37 -78.00 -61.93
C GLY A 595 -95.07 -78.30 -61.18
N GLN A 596 -94.27 -79.23 -61.71
CA GLN A 596 -92.95 -79.56 -61.17
C GLN A 596 -91.95 -78.41 -61.32
N LEU A 597 -91.95 -77.71 -62.47
CA LEU A 597 -91.13 -76.52 -62.69
C LEU A 597 -91.51 -75.37 -61.74
N SER A 598 -92.78 -75.20 -61.41
CA SER A 598 -93.22 -74.19 -60.44
C SER A 598 -92.76 -74.51 -59.01
N GLN A 599 -92.77 -75.79 -58.61
CA GLN A 599 -92.24 -76.23 -57.32
C GLN A 599 -90.71 -76.05 -57.27
N LEU A 600 -90.01 -76.47 -58.33
CA LEU A 600 -88.56 -76.33 -58.44
C LEU A 600 -88.12 -74.86 -58.50
N ASN A 601 -88.88 -73.97 -59.14
CA ASN A 601 -88.63 -72.53 -59.07
C ASN A 601 -88.77 -72.00 -57.63
N GLN A 602 -89.81 -72.40 -56.89
CA GLN A 602 -89.96 -71.97 -55.50
C GLN A 602 -88.80 -72.47 -54.61
N GLU A 603 -88.37 -73.74 -54.78
CA GLU A 603 -87.18 -74.27 -54.09
C GLU A 603 -85.90 -73.50 -54.45
N GLN A 604 -85.74 -73.05 -55.70
CA GLN A 604 -84.61 -72.21 -56.11
C GLN A 604 -84.72 -70.77 -55.57
N GLU A 605 -85.92 -70.18 -55.51
CA GLU A 605 -86.14 -68.86 -54.92
C GLU A 605 -85.88 -68.85 -53.41
N GLU A 606 -86.35 -69.86 -52.67
CA GLU A 606 -86.07 -70.01 -51.25
C GLU A 606 -84.57 -70.21 -51.00
N ARG A 607 -83.91 -71.06 -51.81
CA ARG A 607 -82.45 -71.27 -51.78
C ARG A 607 -81.65 -70.02 -52.14
N LEU A 608 -82.10 -69.23 -53.11
CA LEU A 608 -81.49 -67.93 -53.45
C LEU A 608 -81.61 -66.96 -52.28
N GLN A 609 -82.77 -66.83 -51.65
CA GLN A 609 -82.93 -65.99 -50.47
C GLN A 609 -82.07 -66.44 -49.28
N GLU A 610 -81.85 -67.75 -49.09
CA GLU A 610 -80.91 -68.25 -48.07
C GLU A 610 -79.46 -67.89 -48.39
N LEU A 611 -79.06 -68.02 -49.67
CA LEU A 611 -77.74 -67.62 -50.14
C LEU A 611 -77.52 -66.11 -50.04
N GLU A 612 -78.52 -65.29 -50.38
CA GLU A 612 -78.50 -63.84 -50.19
C GLU A 612 -78.33 -63.46 -48.72
N LYS A 613 -79.10 -64.08 -47.81
CA LYS A 613 -78.96 -63.87 -46.36
C LYS A 613 -77.59 -64.34 -45.84
N ALA A 614 -77.01 -65.40 -46.40
CA ALA A 614 -75.66 -65.85 -46.05
C ALA A 614 -74.58 -64.89 -46.55
N LEU A 615 -74.70 -64.42 -47.79
CA LEU A 615 -73.78 -63.47 -48.42
C LEU A 615 -73.86 -62.09 -47.73
N GLN A 616 -75.05 -61.64 -47.33
CA GLN A 616 -75.22 -60.43 -46.54
C GLN A 616 -74.48 -60.54 -45.20
N ARG A 617 -74.71 -61.61 -44.41
CA ARG A 617 -73.98 -61.81 -43.14
C ARG A 617 -72.46 -61.88 -43.34
N HIS A 618 -71.99 -62.53 -44.39
CA HIS A 618 -70.56 -62.54 -44.72
C HIS A 618 -70.03 -61.17 -45.17
N SER A 619 -70.86 -60.30 -45.76
CA SER A 619 -70.49 -58.91 -46.06
C SER A 619 -70.42 -58.05 -44.80
N GLU A 620 -71.36 -58.23 -43.86
CA GLU A 620 -71.37 -57.58 -42.54
C GLU A 620 -70.13 -58.02 -41.75
N GLU A 621 -69.87 -59.32 -41.64
CA GLU A 621 -68.65 -59.87 -41.05
C GLU A 621 -67.36 -59.38 -41.74
N ALA A 622 -67.37 -59.13 -43.05
CA ALA A 622 -66.20 -58.63 -43.78
C ALA A 622 -65.92 -57.16 -43.45
N VAL A 623 -66.98 -56.34 -43.32
CA VAL A 623 -66.89 -54.95 -42.86
C VAL A 623 -66.38 -54.90 -41.41
N ASP A 624 -66.92 -55.73 -40.51
CA ASP A 624 -66.43 -55.82 -39.11
C ASP A 624 -64.94 -56.20 -39.06
N LYS A 625 -64.52 -57.21 -39.83
CA LYS A 625 -63.12 -57.64 -39.91
C LYS A 625 -62.22 -56.54 -40.49
N GLN A 626 -62.69 -55.81 -41.51
CA GLN A 626 -61.97 -54.66 -42.06
C GLN A 626 -61.83 -53.54 -41.03
N GLN A 627 -62.92 -53.17 -40.33
CA GLN A 627 -62.89 -52.09 -39.35
C GLN A 627 -62.00 -52.44 -38.13
N ILE A 628 -61.98 -53.72 -37.70
CA ILE A 628 -61.02 -54.20 -36.67
C ILE A 628 -59.58 -54.09 -37.18
N LEU A 629 -59.30 -54.43 -38.44
CA LEU A 629 -57.96 -54.31 -39.04
C LEU A 629 -57.54 -52.85 -39.24
N GLU A 630 -58.47 -51.95 -39.55
CA GLU A 630 -58.22 -50.51 -39.66
C GLU A 630 -57.94 -49.89 -38.28
N ASN A 631 -58.77 -50.21 -37.27
CA ASN A 631 -58.54 -49.80 -35.88
C ASN A 631 -57.19 -50.31 -35.35
N MET A 632 -56.84 -51.58 -35.60
CA MET A 632 -55.54 -52.14 -35.21
C MET A 632 -54.37 -51.46 -35.97
N GLN A 633 -54.59 -50.98 -37.20
CA GLN A 633 -53.59 -50.20 -37.94
C GLN A 633 -53.45 -48.77 -37.40
N SER A 634 -54.55 -48.09 -37.03
CA SER A 634 -54.48 -46.77 -36.38
C SER A 634 -53.87 -46.84 -34.98
N ASP A 635 -54.16 -47.89 -34.22
CA ASP A 635 -53.56 -48.13 -32.90
C ASP A 635 -52.07 -48.44 -33.05
N LYS A 636 -51.69 -49.32 -33.99
CA LYS A 636 -50.28 -49.59 -34.31
C LYS A 636 -49.56 -48.31 -34.75
N ALA A 637 -50.16 -47.46 -35.56
CA ALA A 637 -49.56 -46.18 -35.97
C ALA A 637 -49.42 -45.21 -34.79
N THR A 638 -50.43 -45.11 -33.93
CA THR A 638 -50.43 -44.24 -32.75
C THR A 638 -49.42 -44.69 -31.70
N ILE A 639 -49.38 -46.00 -31.40
CA ILE A 639 -48.36 -46.61 -30.54
C ILE A 639 -46.96 -46.44 -31.15
N SER A 640 -46.80 -46.59 -32.47
CA SER A 640 -45.49 -46.37 -33.12
C SER A 640 -45.02 -44.93 -32.96
N ARG A 641 -45.90 -43.93 -33.16
CA ARG A 641 -45.60 -42.50 -32.92
C ARG A 641 -45.25 -42.22 -31.45
N ALA A 642 -46.02 -42.78 -30.52
CA ALA A 642 -45.76 -42.64 -29.08
C ALA A 642 -44.43 -43.31 -28.68
N LEU A 643 -44.06 -44.44 -29.29
CA LEU A 643 -42.79 -45.12 -29.06
C LEU A 643 -41.61 -44.37 -29.69
N THR A 644 -41.77 -43.75 -30.86
CA THR A 644 -40.71 -42.87 -31.42
C THR A 644 -40.53 -41.61 -30.57
N GLN A 645 -41.61 -40.97 -30.10
CA GLN A 645 -41.51 -39.84 -29.16
C GLN A 645 -40.87 -40.25 -27.83
N ASN A 646 -41.26 -41.40 -27.25
CA ASN A 646 -40.63 -41.93 -26.04
C ASN A 646 -39.17 -42.38 -26.23
N ARG A 647 -38.73 -42.58 -27.47
CA ARG A 647 -37.33 -42.84 -27.82
C ARG A 647 -36.57 -41.52 -27.95
N GLU A 648 -37.11 -40.58 -28.71
CA GLU A 648 -36.56 -39.24 -28.92
C GLU A 648 -36.38 -38.49 -27.59
N LEU A 649 -37.38 -38.51 -26.70
CA LEU A 649 -37.28 -37.95 -25.33
C LEU A 649 -36.18 -38.63 -24.49
N LYS A 650 -35.88 -39.91 -24.71
CA LYS A 650 -34.78 -40.61 -24.01
C LYS A 650 -33.42 -40.29 -24.63
N GLU A 651 -33.37 -40.08 -25.94
CA GLU A 651 -32.16 -39.66 -26.65
C GLU A 651 -31.82 -38.21 -26.27
N GLN A 652 -32.79 -37.29 -26.26
CA GLN A 652 -32.67 -35.92 -25.71
C GLN A 652 -32.28 -35.90 -24.22
N LEU A 653 -32.87 -36.76 -23.38
CA LEU A 653 -32.49 -36.85 -21.96
C LEU A 653 -31.06 -37.37 -21.79
N ALA A 654 -30.63 -38.33 -22.61
CA ALA A 654 -29.26 -38.82 -22.61
C ALA A 654 -28.27 -37.76 -23.14
N GLU A 655 -28.63 -36.97 -24.16
CA GLU A 655 -27.85 -35.83 -24.63
C GLU A 655 -27.71 -34.75 -23.56
N LEU A 656 -28.79 -34.41 -22.86
CA LEU A 656 -28.77 -33.46 -21.74
C LEU A 656 -27.91 -33.97 -20.57
N GLN A 657 -28.02 -35.26 -20.21
CA GLN A 657 -27.15 -35.88 -19.19
C GLN A 657 -25.67 -35.87 -19.62
N ASN A 658 -25.38 -36.19 -20.87
CA ASN A 658 -24.02 -36.11 -21.42
C ASN A 658 -23.51 -34.65 -21.45
N GLY A 659 -24.37 -33.68 -21.74
CA GLY A 659 -24.09 -32.25 -21.67
C GLY A 659 -23.75 -31.81 -20.25
N PHE A 660 -24.55 -32.19 -19.25
CA PHE A 660 -24.25 -31.93 -17.83
C PHE A 660 -22.95 -32.57 -17.38
N VAL A 661 -22.64 -33.82 -17.79
CA VAL A 661 -21.38 -34.48 -17.43
C VAL A 661 -20.19 -33.78 -18.09
N LYS A 662 -20.28 -33.41 -19.38
CA LYS A 662 -19.26 -32.62 -20.08
C LYS A 662 -19.02 -31.28 -19.40
N LEU A 663 -20.08 -30.48 -19.21
CA LEU A 663 -20.00 -29.17 -18.53
C LEU A 663 -19.49 -29.30 -17.09
N THR A 664 -19.80 -30.38 -16.37
CA THR A 664 -19.27 -30.61 -15.01
C THR A 664 -17.77 -30.92 -15.04
N ASN A 665 -17.31 -31.74 -16.00
CA ASN A 665 -15.89 -32.04 -16.19
C ASN A 665 -15.12 -30.80 -16.66
N GLU A 666 -15.64 -30.06 -17.65
CA GLU A 666 -15.07 -28.82 -18.16
C GLU A 666 -14.99 -27.74 -17.05
N ASN A 667 -16.04 -27.57 -16.24
CA ASN A 667 -15.98 -26.68 -15.07
C ASN A 667 -14.97 -27.16 -14.02
N MET A 668 -14.80 -28.47 -13.81
CA MET A 668 -13.78 -29.03 -12.91
C MET A 668 -12.37 -28.77 -13.44
N GLU A 669 -12.14 -28.98 -14.74
CA GLU A 669 -10.85 -28.74 -15.41
C GLU A 669 -10.49 -27.25 -15.42
N ILE A 670 -11.43 -26.36 -15.79
CA ILE A 670 -11.27 -24.90 -15.73
C ILE A 670 -11.02 -24.44 -14.29
N THR A 671 -11.75 -24.98 -13.30
CA THR A 671 -11.53 -24.65 -11.89
C THR A 671 -10.17 -25.13 -11.40
N SER A 672 -9.73 -26.32 -11.80
CA SER A 672 -8.41 -26.85 -11.47
C SER A 672 -7.29 -26.01 -12.11
N ALA A 673 -7.43 -25.67 -13.40
CA ALA A 673 -6.50 -24.82 -14.13
C ALA A 673 -6.39 -23.42 -13.50
N LEU A 674 -7.53 -22.80 -13.17
CA LEU A 674 -7.60 -21.53 -12.46
C LEU A 674 -6.93 -21.60 -11.08
N GLN A 675 -7.08 -22.71 -10.35
CA GLN A 675 -6.39 -22.90 -9.06
C GLN A 675 -4.88 -23.07 -9.22
N SER A 676 -4.40 -23.77 -10.26
CA SER A 676 -2.96 -23.82 -10.56
C SER A 676 -2.41 -22.47 -11.00
N GLU A 677 -3.11 -21.72 -11.86
CA GLU A 677 -2.68 -20.38 -12.27
C GLU A 677 -2.69 -19.38 -11.11
N GLN A 678 -3.68 -19.44 -10.21
CA GLN A 678 -3.64 -18.67 -8.97
C GLN A 678 -2.48 -19.07 -8.05
N HIS A 679 -2.05 -20.34 -8.06
CA HIS A 679 -0.87 -20.77 -7.31
C HIS A 679 0.43 -20.28 -7.95
N VAL A 680 0.58 -20.39 -9.28
CA VAL A 680 1.71 -19.83 -10.04
C VAL A 680 1.81 -18.32 -9.85
N LYS A 681 0.70 -17.59 -9.97
CA LYS A 681 0.64 -16.14 -9.70
C LYS A 681 1.10 -15.78 -8.28
N LYS A 682 0.75 -16.59 -7.27
CA LYS A 682 1.23 -16.41 -5.89
C LYS A 682 2.73 -16.70 -5.74
N GLN A 683 3.28 -17.68 -6.47
CA GLN A 683 4.73 -17.92 -6.50
C GLN A 683 5.48 -16.79 -7.22
N LEU A 684 4.96 -16.28 -8.34
CA LEU A 684 5.55 -15.16 -9.08
C LEU A 684 5.52 -13.86 -8.27
N ALA A 685 4.41 -13.58 -7.55
CA ALA A 685 4.33 -12.45 -6.63
C ALA A 685 5.41 -12.52 -5.54
N LYS A 686 5.59 -13.67 -4.88
CA LYS A 686 6.68 -13.87 -3.91
C LYS A 686 8.07 -13.68 -4.52
N LYS A 687 8.32 -14.21 -5.73
CA LYS A 687 9.61 -14.02 -6.41
C LYS A 687 9.89 -12.55 -6.76
N LEU A 688 8.86 -11.78 -7.13
CA LEU A 688 8.99 -10.34 -7.36
C LEU A 688 9.26 -9.59 -6.05
N GLU A 689 8.56 -9.94 -4.97
CA GLU A 689 8.78 -9.40 -3.62
C GLU A 689 10.20 -9.68 -3.11
N GLU A 690 10.67 -10.93 -3.21
CA GLU A 690 12.05 -11.33 -2.89
C GLU A 690 13.10 -10.60 -3.74
N LEU A 691 12.83 -10.33 -5.02
CA LEU A 691 13.75 -9.59 -5.90
C LEU A 691 13.74 -8.09 -5.58
N GLN A 692 12.58 -7.53 -5.22
CA GLN A 692 12.43 -6.14 -4.82
C GLN A 692 13.11 -5.88 -3.46
N GLU A 693 12.99 -6.81 -2.51
CA GLU A 693 13.74 -6.83 -1.25
C GLU A 693 15.24 -6.85 -1.52
N LYS A 694 15.75 -7.82 -2.30
CA LYS A 694 17.17 -7.90 -2.69
C LYS A 694 17.68 -6.64 -3.38
N LEU A 695 16.85 -5.97 -4.18
CA LEU A 695 17.19 -4.68 -4.82
C LEU A 695 17.23 -3.50 -3.84
N LEU A 696 16.43 -3.51 -2.77
CA LEU A 696 16.54 -2.54 -1.67
C LEU A 696 17.80 -2.81 -0.84
N ASP A 697 18.05 -4.07 -0.52
CA ASP A 697 19.22 -4.59 0.18
C ASP A 697 20.53 -4.16 -0.50
N PHE A 698 20.62 -4.32 -1.83
CA PHE A 698 21.76 -3.85 -2.61
C PHE A 698 21.86 -2.32 -2.68
N LYS A 699 20.73 -1.59 -2.74
CA LYS A 699 20.75 -0.11 -2.71
C LYS A 699 21.27 0.42 -1.37
N GLU A 700 20.84 -0.18 -0.25
CA GLU A 700 21.33 0.22 1.07
C GLU A 700 22.82 -0.09 1.22
N LYS A 701 23.26 -1.30 0.85
CA LYS A 701 24.68 -1.68 0.87
C LYS A 701 25.54 -0.79 -0.02
N MET A 702 25.03 -0.35 -1.18
CA MET A 702 25.70 0.64 -2.02
C MET A 702 25.76 2.01 -1.35
N ALA A 703 24.67 2.49 -0.74
CA ALA A 703 24.65 3.77 -0.02
C ALA A 703 25.60 3.80 1.18
N GLN A 704 25.63 2.71 1.97
CA GLN A 704 26.59 2.51 3.06
C GLN A 704 28.03 2.56 2.53
N LYS A 705 28.34 1.87 1.42
CA LYS A 705 29.67 1.90 0.80
C LYS A 705 30.03 3.26 0.18
N THR A 706 29.05 4.03 -0.30
CA THR A 706 29.27 5.42 -0.72
C THR A 706 29.59 6.33 0.47
N HIS A 707 28.93 6.14 1.62
CA HIS A 707 29.24 6.88 2.85
C HIS A 707 30.64 6.53 3.37
N GLU A 708 31.00 5.24 3.46
CA GLU A 708 32.36 4.81 3.82
C GLU A 708 33.43 5.40 2.89
N ALA A 709 33.16 5.44 1.59
CA ALA A 709 34.07 6.02 0.61
C ALA A 709 34.22 7.55 0.77
N GLN A 710 33.13 8.25 1.14
CA GLN A 710 33.18 9.68 1.45
C GLN A 710 33.98 9.93 2.75
N ASP A 711 33.73 9.16 3.81
CA ASP A 711 34.45 9.30 5.08
C ASP A 711 35.96 9.08 4.93
N LEU A 712 36.36 8.09 4.10
CA LEU A 712 37.75 7.85 3.73
C LEU A 712 38.35 8.94 2.85
N GLN A 713 37.55 9.57 1.99
CA GLN A 713 37.97 10.74 1.22
C GLN A 713 38.16 11.97 2.12
N ASP A 714 37.25 12.23 3.04
CA ASP A 714 37.34 13.35 3.98
C ASP A 714 38.54 13.18 4.92
N GLN A 715 38.84 11.95 5.36
CA GLN A 715 40.08 11.62 6.09
C GLN A 715 41.33 11.86 5.23
N ARG A 716 41.35 11.41 3.97
CA ARG A 716 42.45 11.68 3.03
C ARG A 716 42.71 13.18 2.89
N ASP A 717 41.66 13.97 2.75
CA ASP A 717 41.76 15.41 2.51
C ASP A 717 42.16 16.19 3.78
N GLN A 718 41.78 15.71 4.97
CA GLN A 718 42.34 16.16 6.25
C GLN A 718 43.85 15.88 6.37
N TYR A 719 44.30 14.67 6.05
CA TYR A 719 45.74 14.34 6.05
C TYR A 719 46.53 15.16 5.01
N LEU A 720 45.94 15.43 3.84
CA LEU A 720 46.52 16.27 2.80
C LEU A 720 46.64 17.73 3.26
N ALA A 721 45.63 18.27 3.96
CA ALA A 721 45.69 19.60 4.56
C ALA A 721 46.79 19.71 5.63
N HIS A 722 46.94 18.70 6.51
CA HIS A 722 48.03 18.66 7.48
C HIS A 722 49.41 18.55 6.84
N LEU A 723 49.56 17.76 5.77
CA LEU A 723 50.80 17.67 5.01
C LEU A 723 51.16 19.01 4.32
N GLN A 724 50.16 19.74 3.81
CA GLN A 724 50.34 21.09 3.26
C GLN A 724 50.78 22.10 4.33
N GLN A 725 50.14 22.10 5.52
CA GLN A 725 50.54 22.93 6.65
C GLN A 725 52.00 22.68 7.05
N TYR A 726 52.39 21.41 7.19
CA TYR A 726 53.76 21.00 7.54
C TYR A 726 54.78 21.39 6.46
N THR A 727 54.40 21.26 5.18
CA THR A 727 55.23 21.70 4.04
C THR A 727 55.44 23.22 4.03
N ALA A 728 54.38 23.99 4.27
CA ALA A 728 54.45 25.46 4.34
C ALA A 728 55.30 25.93 5.54
N ALA A 729 55.14 25.31 6.70
CA ALA A 729 55.96 25.60 7.89
C ALA A 729 57.45 25.28 7.65
N TYR A 730 57.77 24.20 6.94
CA TYR A 730 59.16 23.92 6.54
C TYR A 730 59.71 24.94 5.53
N GLN A 731 58.89 25.39 4.57
CA GLN A 731 59.30 26.43 3.61
C GLN A 731 59.63 27.75 4.33
N GLN A 732 58.78 28.16 5.29
CA GLN A 732 59.04 29.31 6.16
C GLN A 732 60.36 29.16 6.94
N LEU A 733 60.57 28.01 7.59
CA LEU A 733 61.81 27.72 8.31
C LEU A 733 63.05 27.70 7.40
N THR A 734 62.93 27.34 6.12
CA THR A 734 64.04 27.46 5.15
C THR A 734 64.30 28.91 4.76
N THR A 735 63.29 29.74 4.54
CA THR A 735 63.48 31.17 4.25
C THR A 735 64.09 31.92 5.44
N GLU A 736 63.64 31.65 6.66
CA GLU A 736 64.22 32.22 7.89
C GLU A 736 65.70 31.85 8.05
N LYS A 737 66.07 30.59 7.74
CA LYS A 737 67.48 30.14 7.77
C LYS A 737 68.33 30.82 6.71
N GLU A 738 67.80 31.03 5.51
CA GLU A 738 68.52 31.79 4.48
C GLU A 738 68.69 33.25 4.88
N GLU A 739 67.68 33.89 5.45
CA GLU A 739 67.75 35.28 5.93
C GLU A 739 68.75 35.43 7.08
N LEU A 740 68.73 34.52 8.05
CA LEU A 740 69.73 34.47 9.12
C LEU A 740 71.16 34.24 8.57
N HIS A 741 71.32 33.42 7.53
CA HIS A 741 72.62 33.23 6.88
C HIS A 741 73.08 34.48 6.12
N LYS A 742 72.17 35.19 5.44
CA LYS A 742 72.45 36.49 4.79
C LYS A 742 72.86 37.56 5.82
N GLN A 743 72.18 37.61 6.97
CA GLN A 743 72.53 38.50 8.09
C GLN A 743 73.90 38.15 8.69
N TYR A 744 74.19 36.87 8.91
CA TYR A 744 75.50 36.41 9.40
C TYR A 744 76.63 36.78 8.43
N LEU A 745 76.47 36.54 7.13
CA LEU A 745 77.47 36.90 6.12
C LEU A 745 77.73 38.42 6.07
N LEU A 746 76.68 39.24 6.18
CA LEU A 746 76.82 40.69 6.28
C LEU A 746 77.54 41.11 7.56
N GLN A 747 77.26 40.45 8.70
CA GLN A 747 77.98 40.68 9.95
C GLN A 747 79.47 40.33 9.84
N THR A 748 79.82 39.23 9.15
CA THR A 748 81.23 38.90 8.85
C THR A 748 81.88 39.97 7.99
N GLN A 749 81.25 40.40 6.89
CA GLN A 749 81.80 41.44 6.01
C GLN A 749 82.01 42.79 6.70
N LEU A 750 81.12 43.17 7.63
CA LEU A 750 81.28 44.37 8.47
C LEU A 750 82.42 44.21 9.48
N MET A 751 82.58 43.02 10.07
CA MET A 751 83.69 42.70 10.98
C MET A 751 85.04 42.73 10.25
N ASP A 752 85.11 42.12 9.06
CA ASP A 752 86.30 42.13 8.21
C ASP A 752 86.67 43.55 7.79
N ARG A 753 85.70 44.38 7.39
CA ARG A 753 85.93 45.79 7.09
C ARG A 753 86.50 46.55 8.29
N LEU A 754 85.89 46.37 9.47
CA LEU A 754 86.36 47.04 10.69
C LEU A 754 87.78 46.59 11.09
N GLN A 755 88.15 45.32 10.86
CA GLN A 755 89.53 44.86 11.02
C GLN A 755 90.48 45.49 10.00
N HIS A 756 90.08 45.65 8.73
CA HIS A 756 90.88 46.35 7.73
C HIS A 756 91.05 47.83 8.07
N GLU A 757 90.02 48.50 8.56
CA GLU A 757 90.08 49.89 9.05
C GLU A 757 91.00 50.02 10.28
N GLU A 758 90.94 49.08 11.23
CA GLU A 758 91.84 49.05 12.40
C GLU A 758 93.31 48.82 11.99
N VAL A 759 93.56 47.92 11.04
CA VAL A 759 94.91 47.66 10.49
C VAL A 759 95.42 48.86 9.69
N GLN A 760 94.58 49.48 8.85
CA GLN A 760 94.95 50.70 8.12
C GLN A 760 95.25 51.86 9.07
N GLY A 761 94.47 52.01 10.15
CA GLY A 761 94.74 52.97 11.22
C GLY A 761 96.10 52.75 11.90
N LYS A 762 96.45 51.49 12.21
CA LYS A 762 97.78 51.12 12.75
C LYS A 762 98.90 51.41 11.74
N VAL A 763 98.72 51.10 10.47
CA VAL A 763 99.70 51.38 9.39
C VAL A 763 99.90 52.88 9.18
N ASN A 764 98.83 53.68 9.21
CA ASN A 764 98.90 55.13 9.11
C ASN A 764 99.61 55.74 10.34
N ALA A 765 99.31 55.27 11.55
CA ALA A 765 100.00 55.68 12.77
C ALA A 765 101.51 55.31 12.73
N GLU A 766 101.86 54.13 12.23
CA GLU A 766 103.25 53.75 11.97
C GLU A 766 103.92 54.63 10.90
N MET A 767 103.19 55.03 9.85
CA MET A 767 103.69 55.91 8.80
C MET A 767 104.03 57.28 9.38
N HIS A 768 103.09 57.90 10.08
CA HIS A 768 103.30 59.18 10.75
C HIS A 768 104.36 59.11 11.85
N PHE A 769 104.52 57.98 12.55
CA PHE A 769 105.64 57.77 13.48
C PHE A 769 107.00 57.72 12.75
N LYS A 770 107.07 57.07 11.57
CA LYS A 770 108.27 57.03 10.72
C LYS A 770 108.57 58.41 10.12
N GLU A 771 107.56 59.18 9.74
CA GLU A 771 107.67 60.57 9.28
C GLU A 771 108.13 61.50 10.39
N LEU A 772 107.53 61.42 11.58
CA LEU A 772 107.96 62.15 12.77
C LEU A 772 109.40 61.80 13.16
N GLN A 773 109.82 60.53 13.01
CA GLN A 773 111.20 60.14 13.25
C GLN A 773 112.16 60.67 12.16
N LYS A 774 111.75 60.76 10.89
CA LYS A 774 112.52 61.44 9.84
C LYS A 774 112.63 62.94 10.14
N ALA A 775 111.50 63.61 10.40
CA ALA A 775 111.43 65.02 10.73
C ALA A 775 112.25 65.35 11.99
N LYS A 776 112.23 64.50 13.02
CA LYS A 776 113.10 64.61 14.19
C LYS A 776 114.58 64.48 13.83
N LYS A 777 114.97 63.51 12.99
CA LYS A 777 116.37 63.38 12.51
C LYS A 777 116.82 64.60 11.69
N SER A 778 115.95 65.14 10.84
CA SER A 778 116.19 66.38 10.10
C SER A 778 116.22 67.62 11.00
N LEU A 779 115.40 67.67 12.06
CA LEU A 779 115.46 68.73 13.06
C LEU A 779 116.72 68.61 13.93
N GLU A 780 117.22 67.39 14.19
CA GLU A 780 118.50 67.15 14.84
C GLU A 780 119.70 67.50 13.95
N SER A 781 119.63 67.30 12.63
CA SER A 781 120.66 67.80 11.70
C SER A 781 120.60 69.31 11.55
N PHE A 782 119.42 69.89 11.30
CA PHE A 782 119.21 71.33 11.29
C PHE A 782 119.53 71.99 12.64
N SER A 783 119.36 71.32 13.78
CA SER A 783 119.80 71.84 15.07
C SER A 783 121.32 71.85 15.20
N LYS A 784 122.03 70.83 14.70
CA LYS A 784 123.50 70.80 14.66
C LYS A 784 124.04 71.86 13.70
N GLU A 785 123.45 71.96 12.51
CA GLU A 785 123.74 73.00 11.51
C GLU A 785 123.43 74.39 12.07
N ASN A 786 122.32 74.59 12.78
CA ASN A 786 121.98 75.89 13.38
C ASN A 786 122.88 76.21 14.58
N THR A 787 123.35 75.25 15.37
CA THR A 787 124.41 75.53 16.37
C THR A 787 125.77 75.83 15.70
N ALA A 788 126.11 75.16 14.60
CA ALA A 788 127.32 75.45 13.83
C ALA A 788 127.24 76.80 13.09
N LEU A 789 126.05 77.17 12.60
CA LEU A 789 125.76 78.47 12.00
C LEU A 789 125.65 79.56 13.07
N GLN A 790 125.13 79.30 14.27
CA GLN A 790 125.21 80.24 15.38
C GLN A 790 126.66 80.45 15.83
N ALA A 791 127.51 79.43 15.80
CA ALA A 791 128.95 79.59 16.03
C ALA A 791 129.60 80.44 14.91
N GLN A 792 129.37 80.10 13.63
CA GLN A 792 129.88 80.86 12.48
C GLN A 792 129.35 82.30 12.43
N VAL A 793 128.08 82.53 12.78
CA VAL A 793 127.46 83.87 12.83
C VAL A 793 127.93 84.63 14.06
N SER A 794 128.21 83.99 15.20
CA SER A 794 128.89 84.64 16.33
C SER A 794 130.32 85.06 15.97
N GLN A 795 131.00 84.26 15.14
CA GLN A 795 132.33 84.56 14.63
C GLN A 795 132.31 85.68 13.57
N LEU A 796 131.35 85.65 12.63
CA LEU A 796 131.20 86.66 11.57
C LEU A 796 130.60 87.99 12.07
N MET A 797 129.69 87.98 13.06
CA MET A 797 129.18 89.22 13.69
C MET A 797 130.27 89.96 14.47
N ALA A 798 131.38 89.31 14.84
CA ALA A 798 132.52 89.98 15.47
C ALA A 798 133.51 90.59 14.46
N GLU A 799 133.48 90.15 13.19
CA GLU A 799 134.46 90.55 12.16
C GLU A 799 133.85 91.41 11.02
N LEU A 800 132.52 91.45 10.87
CA LEU A 800 131.83 92.14 9.76
C LEU A 800 131.13 93.45 10.15
N ASP A 801 131.59 94.12 11.21
CA ASP A 801 130.92 95.27 11.85
C ASP A 801 130.92 96.58 11.00
N GLU A 802 131.61 96.61 9.85
CA GLU A 802 131.51 97.69 8.85
C GLU A 802 131.29 97.19 7.40
N ARG A 803 130.17 96.52 7.14
CA ARG A 803 129.34 96.73 5.91
C ARG A 803 128.00 96.02 6.02
N MET A 804 126.96 96.78 6.34
CA MET A 804 125.60 96.30 6.62
C MET A 804 124.96 95.59 5.39
N LEU A 805 124.13 94.54 5.52
CA LEU A 805 122.87 94.39 6.29
C LEU A 805 121.80 95.47 5.93
N PRO A 806 120.47 95.21 6.10
CA PRO A 806 119.84 94.04 6.72
C PRO A 806 118.67 93.39 5.94
N ARG A 807 118.25 92.20 6.42
CA ARG A 807 116.86 91.69 6.58
C ARG A 807 115.88 91.64 5.38
N ALA A 808 114.75 90.94 5.47
CA ALA A 808 114.35 89.63 6.05
C ALA A 808 112.81 89.56 6.04
N GLN A 809 112.26 88.35 5.88
CA GLN A 809 110.85 87.98 6.14
C GLN A 809 109.82 88.70 5.23
N GLY A 810 108.81 88.04 4.67
CA GLY A 810 108.39 86.64 4.82
C GLY A 810 107.21 86.52 5.77
N ASP A 811 106.01 86.54 5.19
CA ASP A 811 104.79 85.94 5.72
C ASP A 811 103.96 85.43 4.51
N GLY A 812 103.05 84.48 4.70
CA GLY A 812 102.42 83.72 3.62
C GLY A 812 101.05 83.18 4.00
N VAL A 813 100.02 84.00 3.75
CA VAL A 813 98.65 83.80 4.23
C VAL A 813 97.68 83.63 3.04
N GLU A 814 96.75 82.66 3.17
CA GLU A 814 95.48 82.47 2.44
C GLU A 814 95.46 82.38 0.90
N ALA A 815 95.22 81.15 0.40
CA ALA A 815 94.33 80.79 -0.72
C ALA A 815 94.14 79.25 -0.67
N ALA A 816 92.95 78.63 -0.64
CA ALA A 816 91.71 78.78 -1.43
C ALA A 816 91.73 78.00 -2.78
N GLU A 817 90.83 77.01 -2.87
CA GLU A 817 90.23 76.39 -4.07
C GLU A 817 91.13 75.78 -5.17
N PHE A 818 91.10 74.44 -5.32
CA PHE A 818 90.94 73.84 -6.67
C PHE A 818 90.31 72.43 -6.67
N VAL A 819 89.07 72.34 -7.18
CA VAL A 819 88.41 71.22 -7.86
C VAL A 819 88.59 69.79 -7.31
N ASP A 820 87.52 69.28 -6.68
CA ASP A 820 87.12 67.87 -6.85
C ASP A 820 86.16 67.75 -8.06
N SER A 821 86.31 66.66 -8.83
CA SER A 821 85.48 66.28 -10.00
C SER A 821 85.89 64.89 -10.51
N GLY A 822 85.41 63.82 -9.87
CA GLY A 822 86.00 62.47 -10.03
C GLY A 822 85.09 61.24 -10.03
N THR A 823 83.80 61.35 -10.37
CA THR A 823 82.84 60.30 -10.82
C THR A 823 83.20 58.79 -10.63
N PHE A 824 82.37 57.92 -10.04
CA PHE A 824 80.91 57.99 -9.84
C PHE A 824 80.50 57.48 -8.45
N LEU A 825 79.90 58.37 -7.65
CA LEU A 825 79.08 57.99 -6.51
C LEU A 825 77.68 57.57 -6.97
N LEU A 826 76.95 56.84 -6.13
CA LEU A 826 75.49 56.94 -6.13
C LEU A 826 75.15 58.28 -5.45
N SER A 827 75.34 59.37 -6.19
CA SER A 827 75.53 60.73 -5.64
C SER A 827 74.34 61.24 -4.84
N ILE A 828 74.36 61.03 -3.53
CA ILE A 828 73.52 61.73 -2.56
C ILE A 828 74.11 63.15 -2.44
N PRO A 829 73.40 64.24 -2.83
CA PRO A 829 73.79 65.59 -2.46
C PRO A 829 74.16 65.70 -0.97
N GLU A 830 75.32 66.27 -0.67
CA GLU A 830 75.71 66.51 0.73
C GLU A 830 74.94 67.70 1.31
N ASP A 831 74.57 68.65 0.44
CA ASP A 831 73.58 69.70 0.72
C ASP A 831 72.17 69.27 0.24
N PHE A 832 71.25 69.16 1.20
CA PHE A 832 69.81 69.18 0.96
C PHE A 832 69.20 70.21 1.91
N GLU A 833 68.40 71.14 1.38
CA GLU A 833 67.82 72.22 2.18
C GLU A 833 66.62 71.72 3.03
N SER A 834 66.05 70.57 2.67
CA SER A 834 65.19 69.77 3.57
C SER A 834 65.46 68.26 3.51
N LYS A 835 65.10 67.55 4.60
CA LYS A 835 65.01 66.08 4.62
C LYS A 835 64.09 65.52 3.53
N GLU A 836 63.05 66.25 3.10
CA GLU A 836 62.22 65.82 1.96
C GLU A 836 63.06 65.62 0.69
N GLU A 837 64.06 66.45 0.44
CA GLU A 837 64.87 66.39 -0.78
C GLU A 837 65.85 65.21 -0.74
N MET A 838 66.43 64.91 0.43
CA MET A 838 67.21 63.70 0.66
C MET A 838 66.38 62.44 0.43
N VAL A 839 65.17 62.41 0.97
CA VAL A 839 64.23 61.31 0.74
C VAL A 839 63.80 61.24 -0.73
N ALA A 840 63.57 62.36 -1.41
CA ALA A 840 63.22 62.39 -2.83
C ALA A 840 64.36 61.87 -3.72
N PHE A 841 65.61 62.27 -3.47
CA PHE A 841 66.76 61.75 -4.20
C PHE A 841 66.95 60.24 -3.97
N LEU A 842 66.96 59.80 -2.71
CA LEU A 842 67.08 58.37 -2.38
C LEU A 842 65.93 57.55 -2.96
N THR A 843 64.70 58.07 -2.93
CA THR A 843 63.53 57.44 -3.57
C THR A 843 63.69 57.37 -5.08
N SER A 844 64.29 58.40 -5.73
CA SER A 844 64.59 58.40 -7.17
C SER A 844 65.68 57.38 -7.53
N ALA A 845 66.77 57.31 -6.75
CA ALA A 845 67.85 56.35 -6.94
C ALA A 845 67.36 54.89 -6.72
N VAL A 846 66.54 54.66 -5.69
CA VAL A 846 65.85 53.38 -5.47
C VAL A 846 64.89 53.08 -6.62
N SER A 847 64.02 54.02 -7.03
CA SER A 847 63.10 53.83 -8.16
C SER A 847 63.82 53.48 -9.46
N ARG A 848 65.03 54.01 -9.66
CA ARG A 848 65.88 53.67 -10.81
C ARG A 848 66.43 52.24 -10.69
N ALA A 849 66.99 51.85 -9.55
CA ALA A 849 67.48 50.50 -9.31
C ALA A 849 66.34 49.44 -9.32
N GLU A 850 65.13 49.82 -8.88
CA GLU A 850 63.92 49.00 -9.03
C GLU A 850 63.45 48.93 -10.48
N GLY A 851 63.55 50.03 -11.23
CA GLY A 851 63.34 50.06 -12.68
C GLY A 851 64.29 49.14 -13.44
N ASP A 852 65.59 49.16 -13.10
CA ASP A 852 66.61 48.27 -13.70
C ASP A 852 66.37 46.80 -13.30
N ARG A 853 65.99 46.53 -12.04
CA ARG A 853 65.56 45.20 -11.56
C ARG A 853 64.33 44.71 -12.31
N ASP A 854 63.37 45.58 -12.60
CA ASP A 854 62.11 45.24 -13.26
C ASP A 854 62.25 45.21 -14.80
N GLU A 855 63.25 45.89 -15.36
CA GLU A 855 63.80 45.68 -16.72
C GLU A 855 64.44 44.29 -16.82
N MET A 856 65.32 43.91 -15.89
CA MET A 856 65.89 42.56 -15.83
C MET A 856 64.83 41.48 -15.63
N ARG A 857 63.77 41.73 -14.84
CA ARG A 857 62.60 40.84 -14.76
C ARG A 857 61.82 40.78 -16.06
N ARG A 858 61.64 41.90 -16.78
CA ARG A 858 61.03 41.90 -18.13
C ARG A 858 61.88 41.14 -19.14
N GLN A 859 63.20 41.29 -19.13
CA GLN A 859 64.12 40.49 -19.96
C GLN A 859 64.07 39.00 -19.61
N LEU A 860 63.99 38.64 -18.32
CA LEU A 860 63.80 37.25 -17.89
C LEU A 860 62.43 36.69 -18.29
N MET A 861 61.37 37.50 -18.22
CA MET A 861 60.02 37.12 -18.65
C MET A 861 59.91 37.02 -20.17
N GLU A 862 60.64 37.85 -20.91
CA GLU A 862 60.79 37.81 -22.37
C GLU A 862 61.65 36.65 -22.81
N GLN A 863 62.74 36.30 -22.11
CA GLN A 863 63.44 35.02 -22.32
C GLN A 863 62.53 33.83 -22.01
N LYS A 864 61.73 33.87 -20.94
CA LYS A 864 60.69 32.86 -20.67
C LYS A 864 59.53 32.91 -21.67
N ARG A 865 59.35 33.99 -22.43
CA ARG A 865 58.40 34.09 -23.55
C ARG A 865 59.04 33.43 -24.76
N GLN A 866 60.22 33.88 -25.19
CA GLN A 866 61.04 33.28 -26.26
C GLN A 866 61.29 31.78 -26.07
N CYS A 867 61.54 31.28 -24.86
CA CYS A 867 61.64 29.84 -24.61
C CYS A 867 60.29 29.10 -24.73
N ARG A 868 59.16 29.75 -24.42
CA ARG A 868 57.82 29.19 -24.66
C ARG A 868 57.40 29.30 -26.12
N ASP A 869 57.72 30.40 -26.79
CA ASP A 869 57.56 30.62 -28.23
C ASP A 869 58.41 29.61 -29.01
N LEU A 870 59.65 29.32 -28.58
CA LEU A 870 60.48 28.26 -29.13
C LEU A 870 59.93 26.86 -28.81
N LEU A 871 59.30 26.65 -27.64
CA LEU A 871 58.59 25.40 -27.35
C LEU A 871 57.32 25.25 -28.21
N GLN A 872 56.64 26.37 -28.51
CA GLN A 872 55.47 26.44 -29.38
C GLN A 872 55.86 26.33 -30.86
N GLN A 873 57.01 26.86 -31.28
CA GLN A 873 57.59 26.64 -32.61
C GLN A 873 58.12 25.21 -32.73
N MET A 874 58.72 24.63 -31.69
CA MET A 874 59.12 23.21 -31.68
C MET A 874 57.90 22.29 -31.75
N THR A 875 56.81 22.59 -31.03
CA THR A 875 55.58 21.80 -31.12
C THR A 875 54.77 22.09 -32.39
N ALA A 876 54.84 23.31 -32.94
CA ALA A 876 54.30 23.64 -34.26
C ALA A 876 55.07 22.92 -35.36
N LEU A 877 56.40 23.02 -35.44
CA LEU A 877 57.26 22.27 -36.37
C LEU A 877 57.06 20.76 -36.24
N LYS A 878 56.87 20.23 -35.02
CA LYS A 878 56.58 18.81 -34.81
C LYS A 878 55.18 18.44 -35.30
N LYS A 879 54.19 19.32 -35.13
CA LYS A 879 52.82 19.17 -35.66
C LYS A 879 52.76 19.39 -37.18
N GLU A 880 53.65 20.20 -37.72
CA GLU A 880 53.80 20.51 -39.14
C GLU A 880 54.52 19.39 -39.88
N GLN A 881 55.62 18.83 -39.34
CA GLN A 881 56.17 17.55 -39.78
C GLN A 881 55.11 16.44 -39.76
N GLN A 882 54.29 16.39 -38.70
CA GLN A 882 53.23 15.39 -38.55
C GLN A 882 51.95 15.67 -39.37
N LEU A 883 51.87 16.81 -40.07
CA LEU A 883 50.81 17.14 -41.05
C LEU A 883 51.33 17.07 -42.50
N GLN A 884 52.60 17.43 -42.75
CA GLN A 884 53.27 17.31 -44.05
C GLN A 884 53.44 15.84 -44.49
N LEU A 885 53.46 14.89 -43.54
CA LEU A 885 53.37 13.45 -43.82
C LEU A 885 52.02 13.00 -44.41
N THR A 886 51.04 13.91 -44.59
CA THR A 886 49.69 13.60 -45.11
C THR A 886 49.17 14.54 -46.21
N SER A 887 50.00 14.98 -47.17
CA SER A 887 49.52 15.33 -48.53
C SER A 887 50.63 15.42 -49.58
N THR A 888 50.36 14.94 -50.81
CA THR A 888 51.03 15.29 -52.09
C THR A 888 52.57 15.23 -52.11
N GLY A 889 53.11 14.07 -52.48
CA GLY A 889 54.56 13.82 -52.51
C GLY A 889 55.30 14.16 -53.82
N GLY A 890 56.60 13.84 -53.86
CA GLY A 890 57.47 14.08 -55.02
C GLY A 890 58.91 13.56 -54.86
N SER A 891 59.14 12.31 -55.27
CA SER A 891 60.45 11.63 -55.50
C SER A 891 61.31 11.25 -54.28
N ASP A 892 61.62 9.95 -54.23
CA ASP A 892 62.76 9.25 -53.58
C ASP A 892 63.37 9.82 -52.28
N GLY A 893 63.13 9.12 -51.16
CA GLY A 893 63.95 9.33 -49.96
C GLY A 893 63.56 8.48 -48.73
N ASP A 894 62.26 8.27 -48.49
CA ASP A 894 61.80 7.61 -47.27
C ASP A 894 60.62 6.67 -47.53
N SER A 895 60.81 5.38 -47.27
CA SER A 895 59.73 4.39 -47.26
C SER A 895 59.23 4.24 -45.83
N VAL A 896 58.03 4.75 -45.55
CA VAL A 896 57.26 4.31 -44.37
C VAL A 896 57.27 2.78 -44.38
N PRO A 897 57.81 2.11 -43.34
CA PRO A 897 57.94 0.66 -43.35
C PRO A 897 56.57 0.02 -43.63
N GLY A 898 56.52 -0.95 -44.54
CA GLY A 898 55.24 -1.54 -45.00
C GLY A 898 54.38 -2.01 -43.82
N GLU A 899 55.04 -2.58 -42.81
CA GLU A 899 54.48 -2.96 -41.51
C GLU A 899 53.69 -1.84 -40.81
N VAL A 900 54.16 -0.59 -40.85
CA VAL A 900 53.50 0.58 -40.23
C VAL A 900 52.29 1.02 -41.04
N HIS A 901 52.40 1.03 -42.38
CA HIS A 901 51.26 1.34 -43.25
C HIS A 901 50.16 0.27 -43.15
N GLU A 902 50.55 -1.01 -43.12
CA GLU A 902 49.64 -2.15 -43.00
C GLU A 902 49.03 -2.26 -41.60
N ALA A 903 49.78 -1.95 -40.53
CA ALA A 903 49.23 -1.83 -39.18
C ALA A 903 48.21 -0.68 -39.08
N LEU A 904 48.50 0.49 -39.66
CA LEU A 904 47.56 1.62 -39.69
C LEU A 904 46.30 1.29 -40.50
N LYS A 905 46.46 0.66 -41.67
CA LYS A 905 45.35 0.18 -42.50
C LYS A 905 44.49 -0.83 -41.74
N SER A 906 45.10 -1.83 -41.11
CA SER A 906 44.39 -2.83 -40.30
C SER A 906 43.69 -2.20 -39.08
N ALA A 907 44.27 -1.18 -38.46
CA ALA A 907 43.64 -0.42 -37.38
C ALA A 907 42.41 0.36 -37.88
N MET A 908 42.50 0.97 -39.07
CA MET A 908 41.39 1.70 -39.68
C MET A 908 40.26 0.78 -40.16
N GLU A 909 40.59 -0.38 -40.73
CA GLU A 909 39.62 -1.45 -41.08
C GLU A 909 38.90 -1.98 -39.83
N LYS A 910 39.63 -2.25 -38.73
CA LYS A 910 39.06 -2.65 -37.44
C LYS A 910 38.16 -1.56 -36.84
N LEU A 911 38.51 -0.29 -36.99
CA LEU A 911 37.70 0.84 -36.56
C LEU A 911 36.43 0.99 -37.42
N GLN A 912 36.52 0.78 -38.73
CA GLN A 912 35.38 0.81 -39.65
C GLN A 912 34.40 -0.34 -39.41
N LEU A 913 34.91 -1.55 -39.13
CA LEU A 913 34.10 -2.68 -38.65
C LEU A 913 33.41 -2.34 -37.32
N ARG A 914 34.17 -1.94 -36.30
CA ARG A 914 33.63 -1.49 -35.00
C ARG A 914 32.53 -0.42 -35.15
N PHE A 915 32.71 0.55 -36.05
CA PHE A 915 31.73 1.61 -36.28
C PHE A 915 30.49 1.11 -37.02
N THR A 916 30.63 0.28 -38.05
CA THR A 916 29.49 -0.28 -38.79
C THR A 916 28.70 -1.30 -37.97
N ASP A 917 29.36 -2.08 -37.12
CA ASP A 917 28.71 -2.99 -36.17
C ASP A 917 27.96 -2.21 -35.08
N LEU A 918 28.57 -1.19 -34.47
CA LEU A 918 27.91 -0.33 -33.47
C LEU A 918 26.74 0.46 -34.08
N MET A 919 26.84 0.89 -35.34
CA MET A 919 25.74 1.54 -36.04
C MET A 919 24.60 0.57 -36.37
N ARG A 920 24.89 -0.72 -36.63
CA ARG A 920 23.88 -1.77 -36.80
C ARG A 920 23.19 -2.10 -35.48
N GLU A 921 23.96 -2.31 -34.41
CA GLU A 921 23.46 -2.51 -33.05
C GLU A 921 22.56 -1.33 -32.62
N LYS A 922 22.96 -0.09 -32.93
CA LYS A 922 22.17 1.12 -32.67
C LYS A 922 20.90 1.23 -33.54
N ALA A 923 20.86 0.61 -34.71
CA ALA A 923 19.64 0.51 -35.52
C ALA A 923 18.69 -0.53 -34.93
N GLU A 924 19.18 -1.74 -34.64
CA GLU A 924 18.38 -2.79 -33.99
C GLU A 924 17.85 -2.35 -32.60
N LEU A 925 18.62 -1.57 -31.84
CA LEU A 925 18.17 -0.99 -30.57
C LEU A 925 17.13 0.11 -30.72
N ARG A 926 17.04 0.77 -31.89
CA ARG A 926 15.95 1.70 -32.21
C ARG A 926 14.69 0.96 -32.63
N GLU A 927 14.83 -0.05 -33.50
CA GLU A 927 13.71 -0.92 -33.88
C GLU A 927 13.08 -1.56 -32.64
N ARG A 928 13.89 -2.14 -31.73
CA ARG A 928 13.43 -2.66 -30.43
C ARG A 928 12.82 -1.60 -29.51
N MET A 929 13.24 -0.33 -29.61
CA MET A 929 12.67 0.78 -28.83
C MET A 929 11.31 1.20 -29.39
N GLU A 930 11.17 1.30 -30.71
CA GLU A 930 9.91 1.58 -31.41
C GLU A 930 8.90 0.43 -31.21
N GLU A 931 9.36 -0.83 -31.23
CA GLU A 931 8.57 -2.00 -30.82
C GLU A 931 8.09 -1.89 -29.36
N LEU A 932 8.97 -1.53 -28.42
CA LEU A 932 8.61 -1.37 -27.01
C LEU A 932 7.67 -0.18 -26.76
N GLU A 933 7.80 0.92 -27.51
CA GLU A 933 6.87 2.04 -27.48
C GLU A 933 5.48 1.63 -27.98
N HIS A 934 5.40 0.86 -29.07
CA HIS A 934 4.13 0.28 -29.55
C HIS A 934 3.48 -0.64 -28.50
N HIS A 935 4.26 -1.52 -27.85
CA HIS A 935 3.75 -2.36 -26.77
C HIS A 935 3.29 -1.54 -25.55
N CYS A 936 4.00 -0.47 -25.19
CA CYS A 936 3.56 0.46 -24.13
C CYS A 936 2.21 1.12 -24.46
N ILE A 937 2.02 1.57 -25.71
CA ILE A 937 0.77 2.19 -26.18
C ILE A 937 -0.40 1.18 -26.17
N GLN A 938 -0.15 -0.06 -26.63
CA GLN A 938 -1.16 -1.11 -26.57
C GLN A 938 -1.54 -1.43 -25.11
N LEU A 939 -0.55 -1.64 -24.23
CA LEU A 939 -0.77 -1.93 -22.82
C LEU A 939 -1.46 -0.77 -22.08
N SER A 940 -1.25 0.49 -22.49
CA SER A 940 -2.03 1.61 -21.94
C SER A 940 -3.50 1.54 -22.36
N GLY A 941 -3.80 1.26 -23.63
CA GLY A 941 -5.19 1.10 -24.10
C GLY A 941 -5.92 -0.10 -23.47
N GLU A 942 -5.22 -1.21 -23.27
CA GLU A 942 -5.72 -2.36 -22.50
C GLU A 942 -5.95 -1.99 -21.02
N THR A 943 -5.07 -1.20 -20.41
CA THR A 943 -5.21 -0.71 -19.03
C THR A 943 -6.40 0.23 -18.88
N ASP A 944 -6.62 1.15 -19.82
CA ASP A 944 -7.78 2.06 -19.84
C ASP A 944 -9.09 1.26 -20.00
N THR A 945 -9.12 0.27 -20.89
CA THR A 945 -10.26 -0.64 -21.08
C THR A 945 -10.58 -1.44 -19.80
N ILE A 946 -9.54 -1.90 -19.09
CA ILE A 946 -9.69 -2.53 -17.77
C ILE A 946 -10.21 -1.52 -16.73
N GLY A 947 -9.78 -0.26 -16.80
CA GLY A 947 -10.30 0.85 -16.00
C GLY A 947 -11.80 1.09 -16.20
N GLU A 948 -12.26 1.11 -17.45
CA GLU A 948 -13.70 1.21 -17.79
C GLU A 948 -14.48 0.02 -17.23
N TYR A 949 -13.98 -1.21 -17.40
CA TYR A 949 -14.62 -2.40 -16.84
C TYR A 949 -14.71 -2.36 -15.30
N ILE A 950 -13.66 -1.88 -14.64
CA ILE A 950 -13.65 -1.66 -13.19
C ILE A 950 -14.69 -0.61 -12.79
N ALA A 951 -14.83 0.49 -13.53
CA ALA A 951 -15.84 1.53 -13.27
C ALA A 951 -17.28 1.00 -13.45
N LEU A 952 -17.53 0.26 -14.53
CA LEU A 952 -18.82 -0.41 -14.79
C LEU A 952 -19.16 -1.42 -13.68
N TYR A 953 -18.21 -2.25 -13.25
CA TYR A 953 -18.41 -3.20 -12.17
C TYR A 953 -18.64 -2.52 -10.81
N GLN A 954 -17.94 -1.41 -10.53
CA GLN A 954 -18.20 -0.59 -9.33
C GLN A 954 -19.61 0.02 -9.36
N SER A 955 -20.06 0.53 -10.51
CA SER A 955 -21.42 1.05 -10.70
C SER A 955 -22.48 -0.04 -10.49
N GLN A 956 -22.33 -1.20 -11.14
CA GLN A 956 -23.22 -2.36 -10.98
C GLN A 956 -23.29 -2.82 -9.51
N ARG A 957 -22.13 -2.87 -8.82
CA ARG A 957 -22.04 -3.22 -7.39
C ARG A 957 -22.65 -2.15 -6.48
N ALA A 958 -22.63 -0.87 -6.86
CA ALA A 958 -23.31 0.20 -6.14
C ALA A 958 -24.84 0.08 -6.27
N ILE A 959 -25.35 -0.20 -7.47
CA ILE A 959 -26.78 -0.46 -7.75
C ILE A 959 -27.27 -1.69 -6.98
N LEU A 960 -26.48 -2.78 -6.94
CA LEU A 960 -26.81 -3.98 -6.16
C LEU A 960 -26.83 -3.70 -4.64
N LYS A 961 -25.86 -2.94 -4.12
CA LYS A 961 -25.87 -2.48 -2.71
C LYS A 961 -27.07 -1.60 -2.42
N GLN A 962 -27.48 -0.73 -3.34
CA GLN A 962 -28.63 0.15 -3.15
C GLN A 962 -29.94 -0.64 -3.07
N ARG A 963 -30.17 -1.57 -4.01
CA ARG A 963 -31.31 -2.52 -3.95
C ARG A 963 -31.27 -3.46 -2.74
N HIS A 964 -30.12 -3.67 -2.10
CA HIS A 964 -30.03 -4.38 -0.83
C HIS A 964 -30.51 -3.51 0.34
N ARG A 965 -30.04 -2.26 0.44
CA ARG A 965 -30.50 -1.29 1.46
C ARG A 965 -32.00 -1.07 1.39
N GLU A 966 -32.57 -0.90 0.20
CA GLU A 966 -34.01 -0.71 0.01
C GLU A 966 -34.83 -1.90 0.53
N LYS A 967 -34.32 -3.13 0.36
CA LYS A 967 -34.90 -4.36 0.94
C LYS A 967 -34.74 -4.40 2.45
N GLU A 968 -33.58 -4.05 2.99
CA GLU A 968 -33.34 -3.97 4.44
C GLU A 968 -34.25 -2.91 5.10
N GLU A 969 -34.40 -1.73 4.49
CA GLU A 969 -35.30 -0.67 4.92
C GLU A 969 -36.78 -1.07 4.84
N TYR A 970 -37.16 -1.89 3.86
CA TYR A 970 -38.51 -2.48 3.78
C TYR A 970 -38.74 -3.52 4.89
N ILE A 971 -37.78 -4.43 5.11
CA ILE A 971 -37.82 -5.43 6.19
C ILE A 971 -37.86 -4.75 7.57
N ASN A 972 -37.07 -3.69 7.77
CA ASN A 972 -37.05 -2.91 9.01
C ASN A 972 -38.38 -2.18 9.25
N ARG A 973 -39.01 -1.62 8.21
CA ARG A 973 -40.37 -1.05 8.31
C ARG A 973 -41.39 -2.12 8.71
N LEU A 974 -41.40 -3.26 8.02
CA LEU A 974 -42.31 -4.38 8.32
C LEU A 974 -42.09 -4.95 9.74
N ALA A 975 -40.85 -4.97 10.23
CA ALA A 975 -40.51 -5.35 11.60
C ALA A 975 -41.01 -4.33 12.64
N GLN A 976 -40.91 -3.03 12.34
CA GLN A 976 -41.47 -1.97 13.19
C GLN A 976 -43.00 -2.04 13.23
N ASP A 977 -43.67 -2.17 12.08
CA ASP A 977 -45.13 -2.30 12.01
C ASP A 977 -45.65 -3.52 12.79
N LYS A 978 -44.90 -4.63 12.79
CA LYS A 978 -45.18 -5.81 13.59
C LYS A 978 -45.06 -5.55 15.10
N GLU A 979 -44.07 -4.78 15.53
CA GLU A 979 -43.88 -4.46 16.95
C GLU A 979 -44.88 -3.39 17.43
N ASP A 980 -45.18 -2.38 16.61
CA ASP A 980 -46.29 -1.43 16.82
C ASP A 980 -47.64 -2.15 16.97
N MET A 981 -47.93 -3.13 16.09
CA MET A 981 -49.13 -3.96 16.18
C MET A 981 -49.15 -4.79 17.47
N LYS A 982 -48.01 -5.37 17.86
CA LYS A 982 -47.87 -6.11 19.13
C LYS A 982 -48.07 -5.21 20.35
N MET A 983 -47.59 -3.98 20.34
CA MET A 983 -47.85 -2.99 21.39
C MET A 983 -49.34 -2.63 21.47
N LYS A 984 -50.02 -2.39 20.33
CA LYS A 984 -51.47 -2.17 20.29
C LYS A 984 -52.27 -3.37 20.81
N LEU A 985 -51.84 -4.59 20.55
CA LEU A 985 -52.48 -5.80 21.08
C LEU A 985 -52.29 -5.96 22.60
N LEU A 986 -51.14 -5.53 23.14
CA LEU A 986 -50.91 -5.50 24.59
C LEU A 986 -51.74 -4.41 25.29
N GLU A 987 -51.84 -3.22 24.69
CA GLU A 987 -52.70 -2.13 25.18
C GLU A 987 -54.18 -2.55 25.16
N LEU A 988 -54.62 -3.22 24.10
CA LEU A 988 -55.97 -3.81 24.00
C LEU A 988 -56.21 -4.87 25.09
N GLN A 989 -55.22 -5.72 25.37
CA GLN A 989 -55.31 -6.72 26.44
C GLN A 989 -55.42 -6.05 27.82
N GLU A 990 -54.64 -5.00 28.09
CA GLU A 990 -54.70 -4.26 29.36
C GLU A 990 -56.06 -3.57 29.53
N LEU A 991 -56.57 -2.90 28.49
CA LEU A 991 -57.88 -2.27 28.49
C LEU A 991 -59.02 -3.29 28.73
N VAL A 992 -58.94 -4.47 28.10
CA VAL A 992 -59.92 -5.55 28.36
C VAL A 992 -59.83 -6.07 29.80
N MET A 993 -58.63 -6.22 30.36
CA MET A 993 -58.47 -6.59 31.78
C MET A 993 -59.00 -5.50 32.72
N ARG A 994 -58.82 -4.22 32.37
CA ARG A 994 -59.35 -3.07 33.11
C ARG A 994 -60.88 -3.07 33.09
N LEU A 995 -61.50 -3.23 31.93
CA LEU A 995 -62.96 -3.32 31.76
C LEU A 995 -63.56 -4.51 32.54
N VAL A 996 -62.89 -5.68 32.52
CA VAL A 996 -63.30 -6.85 33.31
C VAL A 996 -63.19 -6.54 34.81
N SER A 997 -62.15 -5.82 35.24
CA SER A 997 -61.98 -5.40 36.64
C SER A 997 -63.07 -4.41 37.06
N GLU A 998 -63.32 -3.37 36.28
CA GLU A 998 -64.36 -2.35 36.49
C GLU A 998 -65.76 -2.98 36.57
N ARG A 999 -66.05 -3.95 35.69
CA ARG A 999 -67.27 -4.76 35.74
C ARG A 999 -67.36 -5.65 36.98
N ASN A 1000 -66.27 -6.29 37.40
CA ASN A 1000 -66.25 -7.13 38.60
C ASN A 1000 -66.41 -6.27 39.89
N ASP A 1001 -65.87 -5.06 39.88
CA ASP A 1001 -66.06 -4.03 40.90
C ASP A 1001 -67.52 -3.58 40.99
N TRP A 1002 -68.16 -3.30 39.85
CA TRP A 1002 -69.59 -3.03 39.74
C TRP A 1002 -70.44 -4.20 40.27
N TYR A 1003 -70.09 -5.43 39.91
CA TYR A 1003 -70.78 -6.63 40.39
C TYR A 1003 -70.61 -6.82 41.91
N THR A 1004 -69.45 -6.46 42.45
CA THR A 1004 -69.19 -6.49 43.90
C THR A 1004 -69.96 -5.38 44.63
N LYS A 1005 -69.98 -4.15 44.10
CA LYS A 1005 -70.77 -3.03 44.62
C LYS A 1005 -72.28 -3.34 44.59
N TYR A 1006 -72.77 -3.97 43.52
CA TYR A 1006 -74.15 -4.45 43.40
C TYR A 1006 -74.48 -5.55 44.42
N ARG A 1007 -73.58 -6.52 44.61
CA ARG A 1007 -73.74 -7.57 45.63
C ARG A 1007 -73.80 -6.98 47.05
N MET A 1008 -72.92 -6.02 47.36
CA MET A 1008 -72.94 -5.33 48.66
C MET A 1008 -74.22 -4.49 48.85
N ALA A 1009 -74.69 -3.80 47.80
CA ALA A 1009 -75.94 -3.02 47.84
C ALA A 1009 -77.23 -3.86 47.86
N THR A 1010 -77.15 -5.16 47.55
CA THR A 1010 -78.25 -6.13 47.76
C THR A 1010 -78.13 -6.84 49.11
N GLN A 1011 -76.92 -7.05 49.64
CA GLN A 1011 -76.69 -7.62 50.97
C GLN A 1011 -76.92 -6.62 52.12
N THR A 1012 -76.85 -5.31 51.90
CA THR A 1012 -77.30 -4.29 52.88
C THR A 1012 -78.82 -4.07 52.88
N ARG A 1013 -79.59 -5.04 52.38
CA ARG A 1013 -81.04 -4.91 52.17
C ARG A 1013 -81.88 -6.12 52.57
N ASP A 1014 -81.33 -7.03 53.38
CA ASP A 1014 -82.12 -8.03 54.10
C ASP A 1014 -81.47 -8.34 55.46
N ASP A 1015 -82.19 -8.07 56.55
CA ASP A 1015 -81.73 -8.25 57.93
C ASP A 1015 -82.92 -8.61 58.82
N GLY A 1016 -83.54 -9.79 58.58
CA GLY A 1016 -84.62 -10.25 59.45
C GLY A 1016 -85.52 -11.42 59.02
N ALA A 1017 -84.99 -12.62 58.78
CA ALA A 1017 -85.77 -13.87 58.95
C ALA A 1017 -84.90 -15.10 59.26
N LYS A 1018 -85.43 -16.04 60.08
CA LYS A 1018 -84.88 -17.39 60.27
C LYS A 1018 -85.77 -18.41 59.55
N ALA A 1019 -85.18 -19.45 58.96
CA ALA A 1019 -85.56 -20.86 59.20
C ALA A 1019 -84.61 -21.83 58.49
N ASP A 1020 -84.59 -23.08 58.97
CA ASP A 1020 -83.70 -24.17 58.56
C ASP A 1020 -83.86 -24.66 57.11
N GLY A 1021 -82.78 -25.22 56.55
CA GLY A 1021 -82.77 -25.88 55.25
C GLY A 1021 -81.39 -26.40 54.87
N ALA A 1022 -81.01 -27.58 55.37
CA ALA A 1022 -79.71 -28.19 55.07
C ALA A 1022 -79.70 -28.92 53.72
N PHE A 1023 -78.57 -28.87 53.01
CA PHE A 1023 -78.13 -29.96 52.13
C PHE A 1023 -76.61 -29.98 51.98
N GLU A 1024 -76.04 -31.18 51.86
CA GLU A 1024 -74.60 -31.45 51.69
C GLU A 1024 -74.22 -31.64 50.20
N SER A 1025 -73.01 -32.18 49.98
CA SER A 1025 -72.38 -32.59 48.72
C SER A 1025 -71.71 -31.45 47.94
N ASP A 1026 -70.37 -31.43 47.83
CA ASP A 1026 -69.42 -32.43 47.29
C ASP A 1026 -69.24 -32.27 45.77
N ALA A 1027 -67.99 -32.11 45.36
CA ALA A 1027 -67.57 -31.71 44.03
C ALA A 1027 -66.47 -32.65 43.53
N SER A 1028 -66.86 -33.88 43.15
CA SER A 1028 -65.95 -34.86 42.59
C SER A 1028 -66.54 -35.60 41.38
N LYS A 1029 -65.73 -35.63 40.31
CA LYS A 1029 -65.77 -36.53 39.13
C LYS A 1029 -66.72 -36.27 37.95
N VAL A 1030 -66.09 -36.36 36.75
CA VAL A 1030 -66.63 -36.80 35.44
C VAL A 1030 -67.59 -35.80 34.75
N ALA A 1031 -67.58 -35.59 33.42
CA ALA A 1031 -66.82 -36.17 32.30
C ALA A 1031 -65.99 -35.06 31.60
N ASP A 1032 -64.87 -35.26 30.89
CA ASP A 1032 -64.56 -36.21 29.81
C ASP A 1032 -65.44 -36.01 28.55
N LEU A 1033 -64.90 -35.35 27.51
CA LEU A 1033 -65.40 -35.41 26.13
C LEU A 1033 -64.34 -34.94 25.12
N LYS A 1034 -64.44 -35.44 23.89
CA LYS A 1034 -63.37 -35.48 22.89
C LYS A 1034 -63.58 -34.49 21.73
N GLU A 1035 -62.48 -33.86 21.30
CA GLU A 1035 -61.93 -34.00 19.94
C GLU A 1035 -62.96 -34.14 18.79
N VAL A 1036 -63.24 -33.03 18.09
CA VAL A 1036 -63.85 -33.04 16.74
C VAL A 1036 -63.08 -32.07 15.84
N SER A 1037 -62.45 -32.61 14.79
CA SER A 1037 -61.91 -31.82 13.68
C SER A 1037 -63.00 -31.47 12.68
N LEU A 1038 -62.94 -30.28 12.08
CA LEU A 1038 -63.68 -29.95 10.86
C LEU A 1038 -62.73 -29.28 9.86
N ALA A 1039 -62.83 -29.72 8.61
CA ALA A 1039 -62.16 -29.13 7.45
C ALA A 1039 -63.19 -29.02 6.31
N ASP A 1040 -62.92 -28.09 5.40
CA ASP A 1040 -63.60 -27.82 4.12
C ASP A 1040 -65.12 -27.55 4.12
N GLY A 1041 -65.45 -26.33 3.68
CA GLY A 1041 -66.74 -25.92 3.14
C GLY A 1041 -66.51 -24.70 2.24
N PRO A 1042 -66.71 -24.80 0.91
CA PRO A 1042 -66.45 -23.68 0.00
C PRO A 1042 -67.60 -22.68 -0.09
N GLU A 1043 -67.25 -21.47 -0.56
CA GLU A 1043 -68.05 -20.46 -1.26
C GLU A 1043 -69.13 -21.06 -2.22
N PRO A 1044 -70.22 -20.33 -2.62
CA PRO A 1044 -70.16 -18.89 -2.89
C PRO A 1044 -71.41 -17.98 -2.69
N ASP A 1045 -71.14 -16.67 -2.80
CA ASP A 1045 -71.90 -15.63 -3.52
C ASP A 1045 -73.36 -15.20 -3.19
N ALA A 1046 -73.44 -13.92 -2.77
CA ALA A 1046 -74.04 -12.81 -3.53
C ALA A 1046 -75.47 -12.25 -3.27
N VAL A 1047 -75.65 -11.06 -3.88
CA VAL A 1047 -76.86 -10.25 -4.16
C VAL A 1047 -77.44 -9.38 -3.02
N ALA A 1048 -76.99 -8.13 -3.07
CA ALA A 1048 -77.45 -6.97 -2.32
C ALA A 1048 -78.93 -6.54 -2.52
N SER A 1049 -79.48 -5.82 -1.52
CA SER A 1049 -80.36 -4.64 -1.66
C SER A 1049 -80.57 -3.96 -0.29
N ARG A 1050 -80.29 -2.67 -0.07
CA ARG A 1050 -80.86 -1.42 -0.64
C ARG A 1050 -82.15 -0.94 0.08
N SER A 1051 -82.02 -0.11 1.13
CA SER A 1051 -82.89 1.08 1.35
C SER A 1051 -82.55 1.92 2.61
N ARG A 1052 -82.63 3.25 2.44
CA ARG A 1052 -83.04 4.29 3.41
C ARG A 1052 -84.35 4.90 2.83
N PRO A 1053 -85.13 5.76 3.53
CA PRO A 1053 -85.05 6.26 4.91
C PRO A 1053 -86.39 6.18 5.70
N SER A 1054 -86.45 6.66 6.94
CA SER A 1054 -87.44 7.67 7.43
C SER A 1054 -87.33 7.88 8.96
N HIS A 1055 -87.95 8.96 9.48
CA HIS A 1055 -87.96 9.34 10.89
C HIS A 1055 -89.17 8.76 11.65
N SER A 1056 -88.99 8.35 12.90
CA SER A 1056 -89.79 8.84 14.06
C SER A 1056 -89.40 8.14 15.37
N ASP A 1057 -88.80 8.88 16.31
CA ASP A 1057 -88.88 8.57 17.74
C ASP A 1057 -90.28 8.93 18.26
N PRO A 1058 -90.84 8.25 19.28
CA PRO A 1058 -90.41 8.53 20.66
C PRO A 1058 -90.23 7.32 21.61
N GLU A 1059 -89.34 7.51 22.57
CA GLU A 1059 -89.33 6.98 23.95
C GLU A 1059 -89.37 5.45 24.18
N SER A 1060 -88.18 4.88 24.36
CA SER A 1060 -87.88 3.78 25.30
C SER A 1060 -86.41 3.89 25.75
N PRO A 1061 -86.00 3.26 26.88
CA PRO A 1061 -85.25 3.99 27.93
C PRO A 1061 -83.77 4.30 27.63
N GLN A 1062 -83.24 5.23 28.42
CA GLN A 1062 -81.85 5.72 28.36
C GLN A 1062 -80.80 4.59 28.30
N PRO A 1063 -79.77 4.69 27.46
CA PRO A 1063 -78.57 3.87 27.57
C PRO A 1063 -77.89 4.08 28.93
N ALA A 1064 -77.33 3.00 29.48
CA ALA A 1064 -76.40 3.09 30.60
C ALA A 1064 -75.19 3.99 30.26
N PRO A 1065 -74.53 4.62 31.25
CA PRO A 1065 -73.36 5.45 30.99
C PRO A 1065 -72.30 4.65 30.21
N HIS A 1066 -71.89 5.18 29.05
CA HIS A 1066 -70.88 4.53 28.23
C HIS A 1066 -69.56 4.46 29.01
N ASP A 1067 -69.10 3.23 29.25
CA ASP A 1067 -67.84 2.97 29.94
C ASP A 1067 -66.66 3.55 29.13
N PRO A 1068 -65.86 4.46 29.70
CA PRO A 1068 -64.76 5.09 28.97
C PRO A 1068 -63.70 4.07 28.53
N THR A 1069 -63.50 2.99 29.28
CA THR A 1069 -62.58 1.90 28.91
C THR A 1069 -63.09 1.17 27.67
N ALA A 1070 -64.40 0.97 27.54
CA ALA A 1070 -65.01 0.37 26.35
C ALA A 1070 -64.89 1.27 25.10
N GLN A 1071 -64.94 2.60 25.25
CA GLN A 1071 -64.70 3.53 24.14
C GLN A 1071 -63.25 3.49 23.66
N GLN A 1072 -62.28 3.40 24.58
CA GLN A 1072 -60.86 3.23 24.24
C GLN A 1072 -60.60 1.92 23.48
N ILE A 1073 -61.21 0.81 23.91
CA ILE A 1073 -61.16 -0.49 23.21
C ILE A 1073 -61.67 -0.37 21.77
N LEU A 1074 -62.83 0.26 21.56
CA LEU A 1074 -63.42 0.42 20.22
C LEU A 1074 -62.58 1.32 19.29
N GLN A 1075 -61.93 2.35 19.83
CA GLN A 1075 -61.01 3.20 19.07
C GLN A 1075 -59.74 2.42 18.68
N LEU A 1076 -59.12 1.70 19.63
CA LEU A 1076 -57.92 0.92 19.39
C LEU A 1076 -58.14 -0.22 18.39
N LEU A 1077 -59.30 -0.90 18.47
CA LEU A 1077 -59.71 -1.92 17.49
C LEU A 1077 -59.85 -1.34 16.07
N ARG A 1078 -60.44 -0.14 15.93
CA ARG A 1078 -60.52 0.57 14.64
C ARG A 1078 -59.12 0.86 14.10
N GLU A 1079 -58.22 1.31 14.95
CA GLU A 1079 -56.83 1.57 14.62
C GLU A 1079 -55.94 0.33 14.38
N ILE A 1080 -56.43 -0.86 14.69
CA ILE A 1080 -55.86 -2.15 14.31
C ILE A 1080 -56.43 -2.60 12.94
N GLN A 1081 -57.73 -2.39 12.72
CA GLN A 1081 -58.43 -2.76 11.48
C GLN A 1081 -58.08 -1.88 10.27
N SER A 1082 -57.72 -0.60 10.46
CA SER A 1082 -57.38 0.32 9.36
C SER A 1082 -55.93 0.84 9.40
N PRO A 1083 -54.91 0.01 9.12
CA PRO A 1083 -53.50 0.42 9.14
C PRO A 1083 -53.14 1.46 8.06
N GLN A 1084 -53.95 1.59 6.99
CA GLN A 1084 -53.69 2.48 5.85
C GLN A 1084 -53.74 3.99 6.18
N ASN A 1085 -54.23 4.40 7.35
CA ASN A 1085 -54.41 5.82 7.71
C ASN A 1085 -53.20 6.49 8.38
N ARG A 1086 -52.01 5.84 8.45
CA ARG A 1086 -50.77 6.54 8.82
C ARG A 1086 -50.24 7.32 7.62
N MET A 1087 -50.33 8.65 7.67
CA MET A 1087 -49.81 9.55 6.63
C MET A 1087 -48.28 9.43 6.47
N GLY A 1088 -47.87 8.72 5.42
CA GLY A 1088 -46.61 8.91 4.72
C GLY A 1088 -46.94 9.02 3.23
N SER A 1089 -46.32 9.98 2.52
CA SER A 1089 -46.57 10.14 1.09
C SER A 1089 -46.16 8.87 0.32
N PRO A 1090 -46.99 8.38 -0.62
CA PRO A 1090 -46.59 7.30 -1.51
C PRO A 1090 -45.54 7.84 -2.49
N SER A 1091 -44.27 7.76 -2.11
CA SER A 1091 -43.15 7.97 -3.04
C SER A 1091 -43.23 6.89 -4.13
N GLU A 1092 -43.33 7.34 -5.38
CA GLU A 1092 -43.67 6.51 -6.54
C GLU A 1092 -42.76 5.28 -6.66
N SER A 1093 -43.30 4.14 -6.24
CA SER A 1093 -42.71 2.82 -6.40
C SER A 1093 -43.65 2.05 -7.32
N PRO A 1094 -43.32 1.87 -8.61
CA PRO A 1094 -44.22 1.21 -9.54
C PRO A 1094 -44.39 -0.26 -9.14
N CYS A 1095 -45.59 -0.59 -8.65
CA CYS A 1095 -46.01 -1.99 -8.51
C CYS A 1095 -46.24 -2.57 -9.90
N ILE A 1096 -45.17 -3.04 -10.53
CA ILE A 1096 -45.24 -3.79 -11.79
C ILE A 1096 -46.06 -5.07 -11.53
N PRO A 1097 -47.24 -5.25 -12.15
CA PRO A 1097 -48.02 -6.45 -11.96
C PRO A 1097 -47.42 -7.57 -12.81
N PHE A 1098 -46.88 -8.61 -12.16
CA PHE A 1098 -46.36 -9.78 -12.87
C PHE A 1098 -47.52 -10.63 -13.42
N PHE A 1099 -47.83 -10.45 -14.70
CA PHE A 1099 -48.74 -11.33 -15.44
C PHE A 1099 -47.97 -12.51 -16.03
N TYR A 1100 -48.32 -13.72 -15.60
CA TYR A 1100 -47.79 -14.95 -16.18
C TYR A 1100 -48.65 -15.39 -17.38
N ARG A 1101 -48.02 -15.62 -18.52
CA ARG A 1101 -48.56 -16.37 -19.66
C ARG A 1101 -47.42 -17.23 -20.20
N ALA A 1102 -47.60 -18.55 -20.22
CA ALA A 1102 -46.70 -19.44 -20.95
C ALA A 1102 -46.92 -19.24 -22.47
N ASP A 1103 -45.85 -19.31 -23.26
CA ASP A 1103 -45.98 -19.64 -24.69
C ASP A 1103 -46.01 -21.18 -24.87
N GLU A 1104 -46.26 -21.64 -26.09
CA GLU A 1104 -46.50 -23.06 -26.40
C GLU A 1104 -45.29 -23.99 -26.14
N ASN A 1105 -44.16 -23.45 -25.66
CA ASN A 1105 -42.91 -24.15 -25.34
C ASN A 1105 -42.54 -24.09 -23.83
N ASP A 1106 -43.47 -23.68 -22.94
CA ASP A 1106 -43.28 -23.57 -21.48
C ASP A 1106 -42.17 -22.62 -20.98
N GLU A 1107 -41.60 -21.77 -21.85
CA GLU A 1107 -40.59 -20.77 -21.44
C GLU A 1107 -41.21 -19.52 -20.79
N VAL A 1108 -40.90 -19.27 -19.51
CA VAL A 1108 -41.36 -18.08 -18.77
C VAL A 1108 -40.53 -16.85 -19.13
N LYS A 1109 -40.91 -16.15 -20.20
CA LYS A 1109 -40.28 -14.89 -20.65
C LYS A 1109 -40.78 -13.69 -19.83
N LEU A 1110 -39.89 -13.09 -19.02
CA LEU A 1110 -40.17 -11.87 -18.26
C LEU A 1110 -40.24 -10.63 -19.18
N LEU A 1111 -41.43 -10.34 -19.69
CA LEU A 1111 -41.73 -9.07 -20.37
C LEU A 1111 -41.92 -7.95 -19.35
N VAL A 1112 -40.94 -7.05 -19.29
CA VAL A 1112 -41.07 -5.72 -18.67
C VAL A 1112 -41.49 -4.75 -19.78
N LEU A 1113 -42.47 -3.89 -19.47
CA LEU A 1113 -42.83 -2.70 -20.26
C LEU A 1113 -42.11 -1.48 -19.70
#